data_AF-F0THR9-F1
#
_entry.id   AF-F0THR9-F1
#
_cell.length_a   1.000
_cell.length_b   1.000
_cell.length_c   1.000
_cell.angle_alpha   90.00
_cell.angle_beta   90.00
_cell.angle_gamma   90.00
#
_symmetry.space_group_name_H-M   'P 1'
#
loop_
_entity.id
_entity.type
_entity.pdbx_description
1 polymer ?
#
loop_
_entity_poly.entity_id
_entity_poly.type
_entity_poly.pdbx_seq_one_letter_code
_entity_poly.pdbx_strand_id
1 'polypeptide(L)'
;MPSTRIELDQNFIDQVKHEIKPHWGELGWVTYKRTYARWLPDQDRSENWDETVKRVIEGNINLDPRLKDSPSKEVISELTNEAKRLFRLVYGLSATPSGRNLWISGTDYQKRTGDSLNNCWFIAIRPQEYGDSHIVPSYVDKREKAVSMPFSFLFDQLMKGGGVGFSVVNDNIKQIPKVNNKIDLTVVIDKGSKSHDASIKVGAVDKDEWKKQNPDQDDVIYYRLPDTREGWVLANARLIDMHFNPTNPDRKTKLVLDITDIRPYGAKIHGFGGTASGPMPLVEMFIDINNVINARAGKNLTAVDATDICNLIGKTVVAGNVRRSAELALGSSDDQDFIKMKQDKKKLYHHRWASNNSVAINSKFNNYGPIADGILHNGEPGIVNLDLSRNYGRIVDGYQPGIDDDVEGTNPCGEISLANGEPCNLFEVFPYIAEMQGWDLKEAFALATRFAKRVTFSHYDWEVSRKIIQKNRRIGISMSGIQDWLLNDLGHRVVTGFEDAVDAETGEKIKKPIYDSQAVERVDGLYKAVVDADKAYSKELGTHPSIKHTTVKPSGTVAKLAGVSEGMHFHYAGYLIQRIRFQASDPLLPALRECGYHTEPDIYTKNTICVEFPLRAAHADSKNFASAGTVSIAEQFATQAFLQTYWSDNAVSCTITFQSDESDEIAPLLHQYRHTIKSTSLLPYYGGSLKQAPKEPIDKKTYKERAALITDDVEEVFAKQNDDQKGLEIVGQTDCEGGACPIK
;
A
#
# COMPACT_ATOMS: atom_id res chain seq x y z
N MET A 1 -17.92 30.47 -14.67
CA MET A 1 -19.15 29.67 -14.78
C MET A 1 -19.01 28.51 -13.79
N PRO A 2 -20.05 28.11 -13.04
CA PRO A 2 -19.94 26.93 -12.18
C PRO A 2 -19.59 25.73 -13.07
N SER A 3 -18.55 24.98 -12.70
CA SER A 3 -18.14 23.76 -13.40
C SER A 3 -19.30 22.76 -13.37
N THR A 4 -19.73 22.27 -14.53
CA THR A 4 -20.72 21.20 -14.58
C THR A 4 -20.18 19.96 -13.88
N ARG A 5 -20.90 19.49 -12.87
CA ARG A 5 -20.52 18.33 -12.05
C ARG A 5 -21.52 17.21 -12.26
N ILE A 6 -21.03 15.99 -12.40
CA ILE A 6 -21.85 14.77 -12.44
C ILE A 6 -22.18 14.36 -11.02
N GLU A 7 -23.47 14.21 -10.73
CA GLU A 7 -24.02 13.77 -9.45
C GLU A 7 -25.06 12.67 -9.68
N LEU A 8 -25.12 11.70 -8.78
CA LEU A 8 -26.07 10.59 -8.83
C LEU A 8 -27.35 10.98 -8.10
N ASP A 9 -28.46 10.93 -8.84
CA ASP A 9 -29.80 11.16 -8.30
C ASP A 9 -30.14 10.17 -7.18
N GLN A 10 -30.84 10.65 -6.14
CA GLN A 10 -31.17 9.82 -4.98
C GLN A 10 -32.17 8.71 -5.35
N ASN A 11 -33.13 8.96 -6.26
CA ASN A 11 -34.07 7.91 -6.67
C ASN A 11 -33.35 6.76 -7.38
N PHE A 12 -32.31 7.07 -8.17
CA PHE A 12 -31.46 6.03 -8.77
C PHE A 12 -30.74 5.21 -7.68
N ILE A 13 -30.18 5.84 -6.67
CA ILE A 13 -29.50 5.14 -5.58
C ILE A 13 -30.48 4.25 -4.82
N ASP A 14 -31.65 4.79 -4.47
CA ASP A 14 -32.69 4.04 -3.78
C ASP A 14 -33.16 2.85 -4.62
N GLN A 15 -33.34 3.03 -5.93
CA GLN A 15 -33.63 1.93 -6.85
C GLN A 15 -32.56 0.83 -6.79
N VAL A 16 -31.27 1.20 -6.85
CA VAL A 16 -30.17 0.23 -6.78
C VAL A 16 -30.16 -0.53 -5.45
N LYS A 17 -30.44 0.14 -4.33
CA LYS A 17 -30.51 -0.49 -3.00
C LYS A 17 -31.62 -1.55 -2.91
N HIS A 18 -32.70 -1.39 -3.69
CA HIS A 18 -33.76 -2.40 -3.76
C HIS A 18 -33.42 -3.56 -4.72
N GLU A 19 -32.65 -3.29 -5.77
CA GLU A 19 -32.34 -4.27 -6.83
C GLU A 19 -31.09 -5.11 -6.53
N ILE A 20 -30.10 -4.56 -5.83
CA ILE A 20 -28.79 -5.17 -5.61
C ILE A 20 -28.55 -5.31 -4.12
N LYS A 21 -28.19 -6.53 -3.69
CA LYS A 21 -27.66 -6.77 -2.34
C LYS A 21 -26.13 -6.75 -2.41
N PRO A 22 -25.42 -5.92 -1.63
CA PRO A 22 -23.96 -5.99 -1.53
C PRO A 22 -23.49 -7.38 -1.10
N HIS A 23 -22.48 -7.93 -1.79
CA HIS A 23 -21.89 -9.22 -1.43
C HIS A 23 -20.88 -9.06 -0.28
N TRP A 24 -21.38 -8.85 0.93
CA TRP A 24 -20.52 -8.81 2.12
C TRP A 24 -19.98 -10.22 2.44
N GLY A 25 -18.67 -10.33 2.64
CA GLY A 25 -18.10 -11.44 3.39
C GLY A 25 -18.53 -11.40 4.86
N GLU A 26 -18.31 -12.46 5.61
CA GLU A 26 -18.76 -12.53 7.02
C GLU A 26 -18.04 -11.51 7.93
N LEU A 27 -16.90 -10.98 7.48
CA LEU A 27 -16.17 -9.86 8.09
C LEU A 27 -16.40 -8.52 7.39
N GLY A 28 -17.15 -8.51 6.30
CA GLY A 28 -17.08 -7.47 5.29
C GLY A 28 -17.63 -6.14 5.78
N TRP A 29 -18.87 -6.14 6.26
CA TRP A 29 -19.51 -4.91 6.75
C TRP A 29 -18.79 -4.33 7.98
N VAL A 30 -18.39 -5.18 8.92
CA VAL A 30 -17.61 -4.78 10.11
C VAL A 30 -16.29 -4.14 9.68
N THR A 31 -15.62 -4.71 8.68
CA THR A 31 -14.38 -4.15 8.09
C THR A 31 -14.65 -2.82 7.40
N TYR A 32 -15.77 -2.67 6.68
CA TYR A 32 -16.18 -1.41 6.08
C TYR A 32 -16.38 -0.32 7.14
N LYS A 33 -17.20 -0.58 8.17
CA LYS A 33 -17.56 0.44 9.17
C LYS A 33 -16.36 0.99 9.92
N ARG A 34 -15.41 0.13 10.27
CA ARG A 34 -14.20 0.54 11.02
C ARG A 34 -13.11 1.18 10.16
N THR A 35 -13.14 0.98 8.84
CA THR A 35 -12.00 1.32 7.96
C THR A 35 -12.32 2.39 6.93
N TYR A 36 -13.50 2.34 6.32
CA TYR A 36 -13.83 3.09 5.11
C TYR A 36 -14.99 4.07 5.30
N ALA A 37 -15.91 3.78 6.24
CA ALA A 37 -17.02 4.67 6.56
C ALA A 37 -16.51 5.96 7.22
N ARG A 38 -16.69 7.10 6.56
CA ARG A 38 -16.26 8.39 7.12
C ARG A 38 -17.29 8.94 8.10
N TRP A 39 -16.83 9.72 9.08
CA TRP A 39 -17.72 10.49 9.95
C TRP A 39 -18.43 11.61 9.20
N LEU A 40 -19.74 11.78 9.44
CA LEU A 40 -20.60 12.84 8.93
C LEU A 40 -20.99 13.74 10.11
N PRO A 41 -20.27 14.87 10.35
CA PRO A 41 -20.50 15.71 11.52
C PRO A 41 -21.94 16.20 11.66
N ASP A 42 -22.56 16.58 10.53
CA ASP A 42 -23.92 17.14 10.51
C ASP A 42 -25.00 16.09 10.81
N GLN A 43 -24.67 14.81 10.72
CA GLN A 43 -25.60 13.70 10.94
C GLN A 43 -25.25 12.87 12.19
N ASP A 44 -24.17 13.23 12.88
CA ASP A 44 -23.67 12.55 14.09
C ASP A 44 -23.54 11.01 13.92
N ARG A 45 -23.12 10.58 12.73
CA ARG A 45 -22.91 9.17 12.41
C ARG A 45 -21.81 9.00 11.37
N SER A 46 -21.36 7.77 11.16
CA SER A 46 -20.53 7.43 9.99
C SER A 46 -21.38 7.10 8.76
N GLU A 47 -20.81 7.27 7.58
CA GLU A 47 -21.39 6.93 6.27
C GLU A 47 -21.94 5.50 6.26
N ASN A 48 -23.03 5.29 5.54
CA ASN A 48 -23.49 3.97 5.11
C ASN A 48 -22.90 3.65 3.73
N TRP A 49 -22.94 2.37 3.34
CA TRP A 49 -22.23 1.89 2.15
C TRP A 49 -22.63 2.62 0.88
N ASP A 50 -23.93 2.89 0.68
CA ASP A 50 -24.44 3.64 -0.46
C ASP A 50 -23.90 5.07 -0.53
N GLU A 51 -23.72 5.75 0.61
CA GLU A 51 -23.15 7.10 0.68
C GLU A 51 -21.66 7.10 0.35
N THR A 52 -20.91 6.13 0.88
CA THR A 52 -19.49 5.95 0.54
C THR A 52 -19.33 5.70 -0.96
N VAL A 53 -20.09 4.76 -1.54
CA VAL A 53 -20.00 4.45 -2.98
C VAL A 53 -20.39 5.65 -3.82
N LYS A 54 -21.46 6.38 -3.45
CA LYS A 54 -21.88 7.61 -4.15
C LYS A 54 -20.71 8.61 -4.23
N ARG A 55 -20.15 8.98 -3.08
CA ARG A 55 -19.05 9.95 -3.00
C ARG A 55 -17.82 9.49 -3.79
N VAL A 56 -17.50 8.20 -3.71
CA VAL A 56 -16.34 7.62 -4.40
C VAL A 56 -16.49 7.69 -5.92
N ILE A 57 -17.67 7.31 -6.44
CA ILE A 57 -17.95 7.33 -7.89
C ILE A 57 -18.04 8.76 -8.41
N GLU A 58 -18.73 9.65 -7.71
CA GLU A 58 -18.80 11.06 -8.09
C GLU A 58 -17.42 11.72 -8.03
N GLY A 59 -16.60 11.39 -7.02
CA GLY A 59 -15.22 11.85 -6.92
C GLY A 59 -14.37 11.44 -8.11
N ASN A 60 -14.54 10.21 -8.60
CA ASN A 60 -13.78 9.70 -9.74
C ASN A 60 -14.28 10.21 -11.09
N ILE A 61 -15.59 10.16 -11.35
CA ILE A 61 -16.14 10.52 -12.67
C ILE A 61 -15.87 11.98 -13.01
N ASN A 62 -15.86 12.86 -11.99
CA ASN A 62 -15.57 14.28 -12.15
C ASN A 62 -14.07 14.61 -12.37
N LEU A 63 -13.19 13.59 -12.40
CA LEU A 63 -11.81 13.75 -12.86
C LEU A 63 -11.68 13.68 -14.39
N ASP A 64 -12.76 13.33 -15.13
CA ASP A 64 -12.74 13.35 -16.59
C ASP A 64 -12.41 14.77 -17.09
N PRO A 65 -11.31 14.96 -17.83
CA PRO A 65 -10.87 16.29 -18.24
C PRO A 65 -11.89 16.99 -19.17
N ARG A 66 -12.76 16.26 -19.85
CA ARG A 66 -13.80 16.81 -20.74
C ARG A 66 -14.86 17.62 -19.98
N LEU A 67 -14.94 17.47 -18.65
CA LEU A 67 -15.86 18.24 -17.80
C LEU A 67 -15.37 19.66 -17.47
N LYS A 68 -14.09 19.98 -17.69
CA LYS A 68 -13.52 21.29 -17.32
C LYS A 68 -13.93 22.42 -18.26
N ASP A 69 -14.12 22.12 -19.55
CA ASP A 69 -14.24 23.12 -20.61
C ASP A 69 -15.61 23.11 -21.29
N SER A 70 -16.66 23.53 -20.56
CA SER A 70 -18.04 23.62 -21.07
C SER A 70 -18.53 22.31 -21.72
N PRO A 71 -18.71 21.23 -20.95
CA PRO A 71 -19.03 19.91 -21.50
C PRO A 71 -20.34 19.91 -22.27
N SER A 72 -20.39 19.16 -23.37
CA SER A 72 -21.62 18.98 -24.15
C SER A 72 -22.65 18.15 -23.37
N LYS A 73 -23.93 18.25 -23.75
CA LYS A 73 -25.00 17.46 -23.12
C LYS A 73 -24.78 15.96 -23.29
N GLU A 74 -24.18 15.56 -24.41
CA GLU A 74 -23.84 14.18 -24.73
C GLU A 74 -22.78 13.66 -23.77
N VAL A 75 -21.70 14.42 -23.53
CA VAL A 75 -20.64 14.06 -22.57
C VAL A 75 -21.21 13.92 -21.15
N ILE A 76 -22.06 14.86 -20.74
CA ILE A 76 -22.72 14.81 -19.41
C ILE A 76 -23.57 13.54 -19.30
N SER A 77 -24.37 13.22 -20.32
CA SER A 77 -25.21 12.03 -20.35
C SER A 77 -24.40 10.73 -20.35
N GLU A 78 -23.34 10.65 -21.16
CA GLU A 78 -22.41 9.51 -21.21
C GLU A 78 -21.80 9.24 -19.83
N LEU A 79 -21.20 10.27 -19.22
CA LEU A 79 -20.53 10.15 -17.92
C LEU A 79 -21.51 9.87 -16.78
N THR A 80 -22.74 10.40 -16.84
CA THR A 80 -23.79 10.07 -15.88
C THR A 80 -24.18 8.59 -15.99
N ASN A 81 -24.32 8.06 -17.20
CA ASN A 81 -24.64 6.65 -17.41
C ASN A 81 -23.50 5.72 -17.00
N GLU A 82 -22.24 6.13 -17.22
CA GLU A 82 -21.08 5.40 -16.70
C GLU A 82 -21.03 5.45 -15.17
N ALA A 83 -21.28 6.60 -14.54
CA ALA A 83 -21.34 6.73 -13.09
C ALA A 83 -22.41 5.81 -12.48
N LYS A 84 -23.59 5.72 -13.10
CA LYS A 84 -24.65 4.79 -12.68
C LYS A 84 -24.19 3.33 -12.72
N ARG A 85 -23.52 2.91 -13.81
CA ARG A 85 -22.99 1.54 -13.94
C ARG A 85 -21.88 1.26 -12.93
N LEU A 86 -20.94 2.19 -12.75
CA LEU A 86 -19.90 2.10 -11.73
C LEU A 86 -20.46 2.01 -10.32
N PHE A 87 -21.50 2.78 -10.00
CA PHE A 87 -22.18 2.70 -8.71
C PHE A 87 -22.73 1.30 -8.49
N ARG A 88 -23.46 0.73 -9.45
CA ARG A 88 -23.99 -0.64 -9.35
C ARG A 88 -22.89 -1.68 -9.15
N LEU A 89 -21.81 -1.58 -9.92
CA LEU A 89 -20.68 -2.51 -9.87
C LEU A 89 -20.00 -2.50 -8.49
N VAL A 90 -19.72 -1.30 -7.96
CA VAL A 90 -19.04 -1.15 -6.66
C VAL A 90 -19.99 -1.42 -5.49
N TYR A 91 -21.24 -0.97 -5.58
CA TYR A 91 -22.25 -1.21 -4.55
C TYR A 91 -22.50 -2.71 -4.33
N GLY A 92 -22.55 -3.49 -5.42
CA GLY A 92 -22.68 -4.96 -5.36
C GLY A 92 -21.44 -5.70 -4.85
N LEU A 93 -20.31 -5.00 -4.63
CA LEU A 93 -18.99 -5.57 -4.32
C LEU A 93 -18.46 -6.52 -5.40
N SER A 94 -18.92 -6.38 -6.65
CA SER A 94 -18.37 -7.08 -7.82
C SER A 94 -16.97 -6.60 -8.18
N ALA A 95 -16.69 -5.34 -7.86
CA ALA A 95 -15.39 -4.72 -8.00
C ALA A 95 -15.30 -3.54 -7.04
N THR A 96 -14.09 -3.01 -6.82
CA THR A 96 -13.88 -1.88 -5.93
C THR A 96 -12.58 -1.18 -6.29
N PRO A 97 -12.51 0.16 -6.15
CA PRO A 97 -11.22 0.83 -6.19
C PRO A 97 -10.40 0.46 -4.94
N SER A 98 -9.14 0.89 -4.90
CA SER A 98 -8.29 0.65 -3.73
C SER A 98 -8.93 1.19 -2.44
N GLY A 99 -8.58 0.60 -1.29
CA GLY A 99 -9.06 1.08 0.02
C GLY A 99 -8.75 2.56 0.30
N ARG A 100 -7.70 3.12 -0.34
CA ARG A 100 -7.43 4.56 -0.33
C ARG A 100 -8.56 5.36 -0.98
N ASN A 101 -9.02 4.92 -2.15
CA ASN A 101 -10.07 5.60 -2.90
C ASN A 101 -11.40 5.52 -2.16
N LEU A 102 -11.73 4.37 -1.54
CA LEU A 102 -12.90 4.25 -0.66
C LEU A 102 -12.90 5.32 0.45
N TRP A 103 -11.74 5.54 1.08
CA TRP A 103 -11.60 6.52 2.16
C TRP A 103 -11.56 7.98 1.68
N ILE A 104 -10.96 8.27 0.52
CA ILE A 104 -10.56 9.63 0.12
C ILE A 104 -11.30 10.20 -1.10
N SER A 105 -11.70 9.38 -2.08
CA SER A 105 -12.28 9.87 -3.34
C SER A 105 -13.52 10.73 -3.11
N GLY A 106 -13.59 11.94 -3.67
CA GLY A 106 -14.76 12.83 -3.51
C GLY A 106 -14.81 13.60 -2.17
N THR A 107 -13.84 13.42 -1.28
CA THR A 107 -13.73 14.23 -0.04
C THR A 107 -13.09 15.59 -0.31
N ASP A 108 -13.29 16.56 0.58
CA ASP A 108 -12.57 17.84 0.51
C ASP A 108 -11.07 17.71 0.79
N TYR A 109 -10.63 16.61 1.41
CA TYR A 109 -9.20 16.32 1.54
C TYR A 109 -8.59 15.99 0.19
N GLN A 110 -9.27 15.19 -0.62
CA GLN A 110 -8.80 14.84 -1.96
C GLN A 110 -8.65 16.07 -2.86
N LYS A 111 -9.58 17.03 -2.74
CA LYS A 111 -9.56 18.25 -3.57
C LYS A 111 -8.38 19.18 -3.28
N ARG A 112 -7.87 19.19 -2.04
CA ARG A 112 -6.81 20.11 -1.60
C ARG A 112 -5.43 19.48 -1.43
N THR A 113 -5.34 18.15 -1.48
CA THR A 113 -4.09 17.42 -1.26
C THR A 113 -3.79 16.59 -2.51
N GLY A 114 -2.71 16.95 -3.21
CA GLY A 114 -2.21 16.15 -4.31
C GLY A 114 -1.78 14.76 -3.86
N ASP A 115 -1.61 13.85 -4.82
CA ASP A 115 -1.17 12.46 -4.62
C ASP A 115 -2.19 11.57 -3.88
N SER A 116 -3.26 12.14 -3.32
CA SER A 116 -4.11 11.52 -2.30
C SER A 116 -4.90 10.29 -2.78
N LEU A 117 -5.14 10.15 -4.09
CA LEU A 117 -5.80 8.99 -4.70
C LEU A 117 -4.87 7.81 -4.98
N ASN A 118 -3.55 8.01 -4.87
CA ASN A 118 -2.54 6.97 -5.05
C ASN A 118 -1.94 6.57 -3.70
N ASN A 119 -1.80 5.26 -3.48
CA ASN A 119 -1.42 4.74 -2.17
C ASN A 119 0.03 4.26 -2.11
N CYS A 120 0.67 3.94 -3.23
CA CYS A 120 2.04 3.44 -3.21
C CYS A 120 2.87 4.11 -4.31
N TRP A 121 4.18 4.18 -4.08
CA TRP A 121 5.14 4.90 -4.92
C TRP A 121 6.46 4.15 -5.02
N PHE A 122 7.30 4.57 -5.96
CA PHE A 122 8.70 4.20 -6.01
C PHE A 122 9.63 5.42 -6.14
N ILE A 123 10.79 5.42 -5.47
CA ILE A 123 11.82 6.45 -5.62
C ILE A 123 13.24 5.87 -5.59
N ALA A 124 14.13 6.35 -6.45
CA ALA A 124 15.52 5.96 -6.43
C ALA A 124 16.36 6.82 -5.47
N ILE A 125 17.16 6.20 -4.60
CA ILE A 125 17.96 6.91 -3.59
C ILE A 125 19.27 7.41 -4.20
N ARG A 126 19.17 8.49 -4.97
CA ARG A 126 20.27 9.25 -5.57
C ARG A 126 19.96 10.76 -5.52
N PRO A 127 20.97 11.65 -5.57
CA PRO A 127 20.70 13.09 -5.58
C PRO A 127 19.85 13.51 -6.78
N GLN A 128 18.79 14.28 -6.54
CA GLN A 128 17.76 14.64 -7.53
C GLN A 128 17.32 16.09 -7.34
N GLU A 129 16.76 16.67 -8.40
CA GLU A 129 16.14 17.99 -8.36
C GLU A 129 14.75 17.89 -7.72
N TYR A 130 14.38 18.86 -6.87
CA TYR A 130 12.99 18.96 -6.41
C TYR A 130 12.05 19.37 -7.54
N GLY A 131 12.54 20.15 -8.51
CA GLY A 131 11.73 20.64 -9.61
C GLY A 131 10.69 21.67 -9.16
N ASP A 132 9.68 21.89 -10.01
CA ASP A 132 8.54 22.76 -9.67
C ASP A 132 7.50 22.03 -8.80
N SER A 133 7.95 21.46 -7.69
CA SER A 133 7.12 20.69 -6.77
C SER A 133 6.49 21.56 -5.69
N HIS A 134 5.45 21.05 -5.02
CA HIS A 134 4.82 21.71 -3.87
C HIS A 134 5.81 21.92 -2.70
N ILE A 135 6.73 20.97 -2.49
CA ILE A 135 7.80 21.05 -1.49
C ILE A 135 9.11 21.34 -2.20
N VAL A 136 9.74 22.47 -1.87
CA VAL A 136 11.09 22.84 -2.31
C VAL A 136 11.80 23.55 -1.15
N PRO A 137 12.98 23.09 -0.70
CA PRO A 137 13.75 23.82 0.30
C PRO A 137 14.16 25.20 -0.22
N SER A 138 13.94 26.24 0.58
CA SER A 138 14.17 27.64 0.16
C SER A 138 15.63 27.98 -0.16
N TYR A 139 16.56 27.13 0.23
CA TYR A 139 18.01 27.30 0.05
C TYR A 139 18.56 26.49 -1.14
N VAL A 140 17.72 25.73 -1.85
CA VAL A 140 18.10 24.94 -3.03
C VAL A 140 17.41 25.52 -4.25
N ASP A 141 18.13 25.72 -5.35
CA ASP A 141 17.48 26.07 -6.61
C ASP A 141 16.61 24.91 -7.11
N LYS A 142 15.45 25.19 -7.71
CA LYS A 142 14.52 24.15 -8.18
C LYS A 142 15.15 23.14 -9.15
N ARG A 143 16.21 23.53 -9.86
CA ARG A 143 16.97 22.71 -10.82
C ARG A 143 18.31 22.22 -10.28
N GLU A 144 18.63 22.52 -9.03
CA GLU A 144 19.79 21.97 -8.36
C GLU A 144 19.48 20.60 -7.76
N LYS A 145 20.41 19.66 -7.91
CA LYS A 145 20.31 18.33 -7.31
C LYS A 145 20.67 18.40 -5.83
N ALA A 146 19.77 17.92 -4.98
CA ALA A 146 20.00 17.76 -3.55
C ALA A 146 20.00 16.29 -3.15
N VAL A 147 20.85 15.93 -2.18
CA VAL A 147 20.87 14.57 -1.61
C VAL A 147 19.57 14.31 -0.86
N SER A 148 18.97 15.34 -0.25
CA SER A 148 17.73 15.22 0.52
C SER A 148 16.48 14.88 -0.31
N MET A 149 16.47 15.16 -1.62
CA MET A 149 15.26 15.08 -2.44
C MET A 149 14.57 13.71 -2.40
N PRO A 150 15.24 12.57 -2.69
CA PRO A 150 14.57 11.26 -2.64
C PRO A 150 14.07 10.88 -1.24
N PHE A 151 14.80 11.27 -0.19
CA PHE A 151 14.38 11.05 1.19
C PHE A 151 13.17 11.90 1.57
N SER A 152 13.09 13.12 1.02
CA SER A 152 11.96 14.04 1.22
C SER A 152 10.72 13.58 0.48
N PHE A 153 10.87 13.04 -0.74
CA PHE A 153 9.79 12.36 -1.44
C PHE A 153 9.27 11.17 -0.64
N LEU A 154 10.16 10.30 -0.17
CA LEU A 154 9.78 9.15 0.67
C LEU A 154 9.04 9.62 1.93
N PHE A 155 9.58 10.59 2.65
CA PHE A 155 8.96 11.10 3.87
C PHE A 155 7.57 11.69 3.61
N ASP A 156 7.42 12.49 2.56
CA ASP A 156 6.16 13.10 2.19
C ASP A 156 5.08 12.06 1.85
N GLN A 157 5.42 11.06 1.02
CA GLN A 157 4.46 10.04 0.61
C GLN A 157 4.06 9.11 1.77
N LEU A 158 4.98 8.81 2.68
CA LEU A 158 4.67 8.07 3.92
C LEU A 158 3.76 8.89 4.84
N MET A 159 4.02 10.20 5.01
CA MET A 159 3.16 11.11 5.79
C MET A 159 1.77 11.28 5.18
N LYS A 160 1.64 11.14 3.86
CA LYS A 160 0.36 11.01 3.13
C LYS A 160 -0.26 9.60 3.27
N GLY A 161 0.24 8.78 4.18
CA GLY A 161 -0.24 7.43 4.49
C GLY A 161 -0.07 6.42 3.36
N GLY A 162 0.85 6.69 2.43
CA GLY A 162 1.23 5.77 1.37
C GLY A 162 2.35 4.82 1.78
N GLY A 163 2.65 3.86 0.91
CA GLY A 163 3.86 3.03 0.98
C GLY A 163 4.86 3.40 -0.11
N VAL A 164 6.15 3.28 0.16
CA VAL A 164 7.20 3.69 -0.78
C VAL A 164 8.22 2.56 -0.95
N GLY A 165 8.34 2.04 -2.17
CA GLY A 165 9.49 1.25 -2.55
C GLY A 165 10.65 2.19 -2.89
N PHE A 166 11.87 1.83 -2.54
CA PHE A 166 13.02 2.65 -2.86
C PHE A 166 14.25 1.82 -3.21
N SER A 167 15.08 2.34 -4.11
CA SER A 167 16.26 1.63 -4.60
C SER A 167 17.56 2.20 -4.06
N VAL A 168 18.31 1.35 -3.37
CA VAL A 168 19.68 1.58 -2.86
C VAL A 168 20.70 0.70 -3.60
N VAL A 169 20.40 0.32 -4.85
CA VAL A 169 21.36 -0.37 -5.71
C VAL A 169 22.65 0.45 -5.86
N ASN A 170 23.76 -0.26 -6.09
CA ASN A 170 25.10 0.33 -6.18
C ASN A 170 25.18 1.54 -7.13
N ASP A 171 24.46 1.52 -8.25
CA ASP A 171 24.46 2.62 -9.22
C ASP A 171 23.80 3.90 -8.70
N ASN A 172 22.84 3.78 -7.78
CA ASN A 172 22.25 4.93 -7.09
C ASN A 172 23.19 5.45 -6.00
N ILE A 173 23.70 4.56 -5.14
CA ILE A 173 24.54 4.93 -4.00
C ILE A 173 25.85 5.59 -4.42
N LYS A 174 26.47 5.15 -5.52
CA LYS A 174 27.68 5.77 -6.08
C LYS A 174 27.48 7.23 -6.53
N GLN A 175 26.24 7.65 -6.77
CA GLN A 175 25.93 9.04 -7.15
C GLN A 175 25.82 9.95 -5.93
N ILE A 176 25.67 9.41 -4.71
CA ILE A 176 25.67 10.22 -3.49
C ILE A 176 27.11 10.71 -3.26
N PRO A 177 27.33 12.04 -3.20
CA PRO A 177 28.67 12.57 -3.00
C PRO A 177 29.21 12.20 -1.61
N LYS A 178 30.52 12.35 -1.46
CA LYS A 178 31.20 12.23 -0.17
C LYS A 178 30.58 13.18 0.85
N VAL A 179 30.34 12.70 2.07
CA VAL A 179 29.91 13.53 3.21
C VAL A 179 31.02 14.52 3.54
N ASN A 180 30.77 15.81 3.34
CA ASN A 180 31.77 16.87 3.47
C ASN A 180 31.85 17.41 4.90
N ASN A 181 30.70 17.63 5.52
CA ASN A 181 30.57 18.35 6.78
C ASN A 181 30.04 17.41 7.87
N LYS A 182 30.57 17.55 9.09
CA LYS A 182 29.97 16.97 10.28
C LYS A 182 29.06 18.03 10.90
N ILE A 183 27.78 17.71 11.06
CA ILE A 183 26.77 18.67 11.54
C ILE A 183 26.55 18.52 13.04
N ASP A 184 26.75 19.63 13.75
CA ASP A 184 26.37 19.83 15.14
C ASP A 184 24.89 20.25 15.18
N LEU A 185 24.03 19.27 15.44
CA LEU A 185 22.58 19.43 15.47
C LEU A 185 22.13 19.71 16.91
N THR A 186 21.35 20.77 17.09
CA THR A 186 20.53 20.97 18.28
C THR A 186 19.05 21.00 17.89
N VAL A 187 18.22 20.24 18.60
CA VAL A 187 16.76 20.36 18.49
C VAL A 187 16.25 21.11 19.73
N VAL A 188 15.59 22.24 19.54
CA VAL A 188 15.13 23.09 20.65
C VAL A 188 13.62 23.12 20.77
N ILE A 189 13.14 23.28 22.01
CA ILE A 189 11.72 23.42 22.33
C ILE A 189 11.53 24.45 23.44
N ASP A 190 10.52 25.31 23.30
CA ASP A 190 10.16 26.31 24.30
C ASP A 190 9.37 25.70 25.47
N LYS A 191 9.57 26.20 26.70
CA LYS A 191 8.84 25.77 27.91
C LYS A 191 7.32 25.92 27.80
N GLY A 192 6.84 26.81 26.93
CA GLY A 192 5.42 26.99 26.66
C GLY A 192 4.78 25.84 25.88
N SER A 193 5.57 24.96 25.24
CA SER A 193 5.02 23.82 24.50
C SER A 193 4.52 22.75 25.45
N LYS A 194 3.32 22.22 25.17
CA LYS A 194 2.75 21.05 25.89
C LYS A 194 3.61 19.79 25.74
N SER A 195 4.54 19.77 24.79
CA SER A 195 5.46 18.67 24.56
C SER A 195 6.85 18.88 25.15
N HIS A 196 7.12 20.01 25.83
CA HIS A 196 8.45 20.36 26.35
C HIS A 196 9.11 19.20 27.10
N ASP A 197 8.53 18.78 28.23
CA ASP A 197 9.15 17.76 29.09
C ASP A 197 9.31 16.40 28.41
N ALA A 198 8.39 16.05 27.50
CA ALA A 198 8.45 14.82 26.72
C ALA A 198 9.57 14.88 25.68
N SER A 199 9.77 16.04 25.03
CA SER A 199 10.83 16.28 24.06
C SER A 199 12.21 16.35 24.70
N ILE A 200 12.36 16.96 25.88
CA ILE A 200 13.65 16.97 26.61
C ILE A 200 14.11 15.54 26.92
N LYS A 201 13.20 14.65 27.32
CA LYS A 201 13.51 13.24 27.64
C LYS A 201 14.08 12.45 26.45
N VAL A 202 13.78 12.85 25.22
CA VAL A 202 14.25 12.20 23.99
C VAL A 202 15.38 12.95 23.30
N GLY A 203 15.94 13.97 23.94
CA GLY A 203 17.17 14.65 23.49
C GLY A 203 16.99 16.06 22.93
N ALA A 204 15.80 16.67 23.01
CA ALA A 204 15.66 18.10 22.77
C ALA A 204 16.27 18.92 23.92
N VAL A 205 16.57 20.20 23.65
CA VAL A 205 17.12 21.15 24.62
C VAL A 205 16.12 22.28 24.84
N ASP A 206 16.07 22.79 26.07
CA ASP A 206 15.28 23.99 26.37
C ASP A 206 15.81 25.18 25.57
N LYS A 207 14.90 25.88 24.90
CA LYS A 207 15.25 26.98 24.00
C LYS A 207 15.95 28.14 24.69
N ASP A 208 15.54 28.49 25.90
CA ASP A 208 16.15 29.60 26.65
C ASP A 208 17.52 29.23 27.20
N GLU A 209 17.69 27.98 27.67
CA GLU A 209 18.99 27.44 28.07
C GLU A 209 19.96 27.40 26.90
N TRP A 210 19.52 26.92 25.73
CA TRP A 210 20.35 26.91 24.52
C TRP A 210 20.80 28.32 24.12
N LYS A 211 19.89 29.30 24.11
CA LYS A 211 20.21 30.71 23.82
C LYS A 211 21.22 31.31 24.80
N LYS A 212 21.10 31.00 26.09
CA LYS A 212 22.06 31.46 27.13
C LYS A 212 23.46 30.89 26.91
N GLN A 213 23.55 29.64 26.45
CA GLN A 213 24.81 28.97 26.17
C GLN A 213 25.42 29.40 24.82
N ASN A 214 24.59 29.91 23.90
CA ASN A 214 24.97 30.32 22.54
C ASN A 214 24.55 31.78 22.27
N PRO A 215 25.22 32.76 22.90
CA PRO A 215 24.89 34.18 22.74
C PRO A 215 25.28 34.74 21.36
N ASP A 216 26.26 34.12 20.69
CA ASP A 216 26.67 34.44 19.32
C ASP A 216 26.08 33.39 18.36
N GLN A 217 25.19 33.84 17.47
CA GLN A 217 24.41 32.98 16.57
C GLN A 217 24.74 33.24 15.09
N ASP A 218 25.77 34.05 14.80
CA ASP A 218 26.13 34.43 13.42
C ASP A 218 26.59 33.23 12.58
N ASP A 219 27.00 32.13 13.23
CA ASP A 219 27.42 30.88 12.60
C ASP A 219 26.40 29.73 12.68
N VAL A 220 25.17 30.03 13.07
CA VAL A 220 24.11 29.03 13.26
C VAL A 220 23.08 29.15 12.15
N ILE A 221 22.70 28.01 11.57
CA ILE A 221 21.47 27.93 10.78
C ILE A 221 20.33 27.58 11.71
N TYR A 222 19.38 28.51 11.85
CA TYR A 222 18.18 28.32 12.67
C TYR A 222 16.95 28.09 11.77
N TYR A 223 16.22 27.02 12.00
CA TYR A 223 14.96 26.74 11.31
C TYR A 223 13.86 26.43 12.31
N ARG A 224 12.81 27.26 12.33
CA ARG A 224 11.59 27.02 13.11
C ARG A 224 10.57 26.27 12.26
N LEU A 225 10.20 25.08 12.71
CA LEU A 225 9.37 24.18 11.94
C LEU A 225 7.91 24.64 12.02
N PRO A 226 7.22 24.85 10.88
CA PRO A 226 5.77 24.99 10.89
C PRO A 226 5.11 23.65 11.25
N ASP A 227 3.95 23.69 11.90
CA ASP A 227 3.15 22.53 12.29
C ASP A 227 2.40 21.88 11.11
N THR A 228 3.15 21.52 10.09
CA THR A 228 2.65 20.95 8.83
C THR A 228 3.49 19.74 8.40
N ARG A 229 2.93 18.92 7.52
CA ARG A 229 3.66 17.81 6.88
C ARG A 229 4.91 18.33 6.17
N GLU A 230 4.78 19.44 5.45
CA GLU A 230 5.88 20.09 4.73
C GLU A 230 6.98 20.56 5.68
N GLY A 231 6.65 21.09 6.87
CA GLY A 231 7.64 21.52 7.86
C GLY A 231 8.54 20.38 8.35
N TRP A 232 7.97 19.19 8.53
CA TRP A 232 8.71 17.99 8.93
C TRP A 232 9.68 17.56 7.82
N VAL A 233 9.21 17.55 6.57
CA VAL A 233 10.00 17.19 5.39
C VAL A 233 11.15 18.18 5.19
N LEU A 234 10.87 19.49 5.23
CA LEU A 234 11.85 20.55 5.01
C LEU A 234 12.93 20.59 6.10
N ALA A 235 12.59 20.29 7.34
CA ALA A 235 13.57 20.17 8.42
C ALA A 235 14.54 19.00 8.22
N ASN A 236 14.01 17.84 7.83
CA ASN A 236 14.84 16.68 7.49
C ASN A 236 15.72 16.97 6.27
N ALA A 237 15.17 17.65 5.26
CA ALA A 237 15.92 18.06 4.08
C ALA A 237 17.10 18.96 4.46
N ARG A 238 16.85 19.96 5.31
CA ARG A 238 17.92 20.87 5.78
C ARG A 238 19.01 20.12 6.53
N LEU A 239 18.63 19.19 7.42
CA LEU A 239 19.58 18.35 8.13
C LEU A 239 20.47 17.57 7.16
N ILE A 240 19.88 16.86 6.20
CA ILE A 240 20.62 16.03 5.24
C ILE A 240 21.54 16.91 4.38
N ASP A 241 21.00 17.98 3.78
CA ASP A 241 21.72 18.78 2.80
C ASP A 241 22.91 19.53 3.38
N MET A 242 22.88 19.94 4.66
CA MET A 242 24.02 20.63 5.28
C MET A 242 25.30 19.78 5.32
N HIS A 243 25.18 18.46 5.23
CA HIS A 243 26.32 17.54 5.19
C HIS A 243 27.11 17.60 3.86
N PHE A 244 26.57 18.22 2.82
CA PHE A 244 27.13 18.24 1.47
C PHE A 244 27.40 19.67 0.99
N ASN A 245 28.57 19.91 0.40
CA ASN A 245 28.99 21.25 -0.02
C ASN A 245 28.10 21.91 -1.09
N PRO A 246 27.55 21.19 -2.11
CA PRO A 246 26.72 21.83 -3.13
C PRO A 246 25.55 22.62 -2.54
N THR A 247 24.87 22.04 -1.56
CA THR A 247 23.70 22.63 -0.88
C THR A 247 24.05 23.33 0.45
N ASN A 248 25.35 23.47 0.76
CA ASN A 248 25.88 24.20 1.92
C ASN A 248 27.16 24.98 1.54
N PRO A 249 27.06 25.99 0.67
CA PRO A 249 28.22 26.73 0.16
C PRO A 249 29.00 27.47 1.25
N ASP A 250 28.30 27.96 2.27
CA ASP A 250 28.89 28.67 3.42
C ASP A 250 29.54 27.73 4.45
N ARG A 251 29.42 26.41 4.25
CA ARG A 251 30.00 25.36 5.11
C ARG A 251 29.63 25.50 6.59
N LYS A 252 28.41 25.99 6.85
CA LYS A 252 27.86 26.08 8.21
C LYS A 252 27.73 24.67 8.78
N THR A 253 28.22 24.46 10.00
CA THR A 253 28.19 23.14 10.66
C THR A 253 27.21 23.07 11.82
N LYS A 254 26.69 24.21 12.30
CA LYS A 254 25.72 24.27 13.40
C LYS A 254 24.30 24.43 12.84
N LEU A 255 23.44 23.48 13.16
CA LEU A 255 22.02 23.50 12.79
C LEU A 255 21.14 23.45 14.03
N VAL A 256 20.19 24.37 14.12
CA VAL A 256 19.16 24.40 15.15
C VAL A 256 17.80 24.21 14.53
N LEU A 257 17.12 23.15 14.94
CA LEU A 257 15.74 22.87 14.56
C LEU A 257 14.82 23.18 15.74
N ASP A 258 13.97 24.19 15.60
CA ASP A 258 13.01 24.61 16.62
C ASP A 258 11.65 23.97 16.37
N ILE A 259 11.30 23.01 17.23
CA ILE A 259 10.08 22.21 17.16
C ILE A 259 8.95 22.77 18.04
N THR A 260 9.10 23.98 18.56
CA THR A 260 8.14 24.59 19.52
C THR A 260 6.69 24.57 19.02
N ASP A 261 6.50 24.79 17.72
CA ASP A 261 5.16 24.95 17.13
C ASP A 261 4.48 23.61 16.82
N ILE A 262 5.20 22.49 16.87
CA ILE A 262 4.64 21.19 16.52
C ILE A 262 3.59 20.78 17.55
N ARG A 263 2.40 20.41 17.06
CA ARG A 263 1.26 20.02 17.90
C ARG A 263 1.59 18.84 18.83
N PRO A 264 1.01 18.78 20.04
CA PRO A 264 1.32 17.74 21.01
C PRO A 264 0.70 16.38 20.67
N TYR A 265 1.13 15.35 21.39
CA TYR A 265 0.53 14.02 21.34
C TYR A 265 -0.98 14.09 21.63
N GLY A 266 -1.78 13.35 20.87
CA GLY A 266 -3.25 13.33 21.01
C GLY A 266 -3.96 14.46 20.25
N ALA A 267 -3.24 15.46 19.73
CA ALA A 267 -3.85 16.51 18.93
C ALA A 267 -4.44 15.98 17.62
N LYS A 268 -5.42 16.69 17.07
CA LYS A 268 -6.15 16.28 15.88
C LYS A 268 -5.29 16.35 14.60
N ILE A 269 -5.45 15.38 13.71
CA ILE A 269 -4.89 15.42 12.34
C ILE A 269 -6.06 15.55 11.36
N HIS A 270 -6.00 16.56 10.48
CA HIS A 270 -7.03 16.76 9.47
C HIS A 270 -6.72 15.95 8.21
N GLY A 271 -7.71 15.19 7.71
CA GLY A 271 -7.62 14.48 6.42
C GLY A 271 -7.17 13.03 6.49
N PHE A 272 -6.42 12.67 7.53
CA PHE A 272 -6.15 11.29 7.92
C PHE A 272 -6.87 10.99 9.24
N GLY A 273 -7.46 9.81 9.37
CA GLY A 273 -7.90 9.36 10.68
C GLY A 273 -6.68 9.18 11.59
N GLY A 274 -6.77 9.59 12.85
CA GLY A 274 -5.68 9.53 13.82
C GLY A 274 -5.66 10.72 14.78
N THR A 275 -4.72 10.62 15.71
CA THR A 275 -4.22 11.74 16.51
C THR A 275 -2.72 11.87 16.28
N ALA A 276 -2.18 13.08 16.42
CA ALA A 276 -0.76 13.39 16.30
C ALA A 276 0.08 12.66 17.37
N SER A 277 1.32 12.36 17.02
CA SER A 277 2.30 11.75 17.92
C SER A 277 2.96 12.71 18.89
N GLY A 278 2.81 14.02 18.68
CA GLY A 278 3.75 15.00 19.22
C GLY A 278 5.08 15.00 18.47
N PRO A 279 5.99 15.94 18.79
CA PRO A 279 7.27 16.07 18.11
C PRO A 279 8.32 15.04 18.54
N MET A 280 8.09 14.24 19.59
CA MET A 280 9.12 13.36 20.16
C MET A 280 9.73 12.38 19.14
N PRO A 281 8.95 11.67 18.29
CA PRO A 281 9.54 10.81 17.28
C PRO A 281 10.40 11.56 16.26
N LEU A 282 10.05 12.82 15.97
CA LEU A 282 10.81 13.67 15.05
C LEU A 282 12.17 14.07 15.65
N VAL A 283 12.23 14.31 16.97
CA VAL A 283 13.51 14.56 17.68
C VAL A 283 14.45 13.37 17.54
N GLU A 284 13.97 12.16 17.86
CA GLU A 284 14.76 10.93 17.74
C GLU A 284 15.24 10.73 16.29
N MET A 285 14.36 10.91 15.31
CA MET A 285 14.67 10.80 13.89
C MET A 285 15.83 11.71 13.48
N PHE A 286 15.76 13.00 13.83
CA PHE A 286 16.80 13.96 13.46
C PHE A 286 18.15 13.60 14.08
N ILE A 287 18.16 13.20 15.35
CA ILE A 287 19.39 12.79 16.05
C ILE A 287 19.97 11.54 15.39
N ASP A 288 19.16 10.51 15.15
CA ASP A 288 19.62 9.24 14.59
C ASP A 288 20.11 9.38 13.14
N ILE A 289 19.39 10.14 12.30
CA ILE A 289 19.82 10.43 10.92
C ILE A 289 21.12 11.23 10.94
N ASN A 290 21.24 12.26 11.78
CA ASN A 290 22.47 13.03 11.92
C ASN A 290 23.65 12.13 12.31
N ASN A 291 23.44 11.19 13.23
CA ASN A 291 24.45 10.23 13.66
C ASN A 291 24.88 9.29 12.51
N VAL A 292 23.95 8.80 11.70
CA VAL A 292 24.25 7.97 10.53
C VAL A 292 25.14 8.72 9.54
N ILE A 293 24.77 9.96 9.18
CA ILE A 293 25.52 10.73 8.18
C ILE A 293 26.87 11.21 8.76
N ASN A 294 26.89 11.69 10.00
CA ASN A 294 28.12 12.12 10.68
C ASN A 294 29.14 10.98 10.85
N ALA A 295 28.70 9.74 11.06
CA ALA A 295 29.59 8.57 11.13
C ALA A 295 30.33 8.32 9.80
N ARG A 296 29.84 8.89 8.70
CA ARG A 296 30.44 8.86 7.37
C ARG A 296 31.12 10.16 6.98
N ALA A 297 31.32 11.12 7.90
CA ALA A 297 32.07 12.34 7.62
C ALA A 297 33.44 12.02 7.00
N GLY A 298 33.71 12.60 5.83
CA GLY A 298 34.92 12.30 5.08
C GLY A 298 34.90 10.96 4.33
N LYS A 299 33.75 10.31 4.16
CA LYS A 299 33.52 9.06 3.41
C LYS A 299 32.23 9.15 2.58
N ASN A 300 31.97 8.15 1.74
CA ASN A 300 30.69 8.02 1.04
C ASN A 300 29.69 7.25 1.92
N LEU A 301 28.39 7.49 1.73
CA LEU A 301 27.33 6.66 2.28
C LEU A 301 27.31 5.29 1.58
N THR A 302 26.90 4.25 2.30
CA THR A 302 26.65 2.91 1.74
C THR A 302 25.15 2.66 1.54
N ALA A 303 24.78 1.54 0.88
CA ALA A 303 23.39 1.11 0.77
C ALA A 303 22.74 0.91 2.15
N VAL A 304 23.52 0.38 3.11
CA VAL A 304 23.06 0.22 4.50
C VAL A 304 22.78 1.57 5.15
N ASP A 305 23.66 2.57 4.99
CA ASP A 305 23.43 3.89 5.59
C ASP A 305 22.19 4.57 5.00
N ALA A 306 22.06 4.53 3.66
CA ALA A 306 20.89 5.08 2.96
C ALA A 306 19.58 4.38 3.36
N THR A 307 19.62 3.05 3.52
CA THR A 307 18.47 2.26 3.98
C THR A 307 18.16 2.53 5.45
N ASP A 308 19.16 2.73 6.31
CA ASP A 308 18.96 3.11 7.72
C ASP A 308 18.27 4.51 7.80
N ILE A 309 18.61 5.48 6.94
CA ILE A 309 17.94 6.79 6.88
C ILE A 309 16.46 6.63 6.49
N CYS A 310 16.14 5.89 5.44
CA CYS A 310 14.75 5.63 5.05
C CYS A 310 13.97 4.94 6.18
N ASN A 311 14.54 3.89 6.78
CA ASN A 311 13.92 3.17 7.89
C ASN A 311 13.64 4.06 9.11
N LEU A 312 14.53 5.02 9.42
CA LEU A 312 14.31 5.98 10.51
C LEU A 312 13.16 6.94 10.19
N ILE A 313 13.02 7.35 8.92
CA ILE A 313 11.86 8.11 8.45
C ILE A 313 10.59 7.27 8.61
N GLY A 314 10.57 6.04 8.11
CA GLY A 314 9.45 5.10 8.25
C GLY A 314 9.04 4.88 9.71
N LYS A 315 10.01 4.59 10.60
CA LYS A 315 9.80 4.47 12.06
C LYS A 315 9.07 5.69 12.63
N THR A 316 9.50 6.89 12.22
CA THR A 316 8.95 8.17 12.69
C THR A 316 7.50 8.34 12.26
N VAL A 317 7.18 7.99 11.02
CA VAL A 317 5.81 8.05 10.49
C VAL A 317 4.88 7.04 11.17
N VAL A 318 5.36 5.81 11.44
CA VAL A 318 4.59 4.81 12.21
C VAL A 318 4.29 5.32 13.62
N ALA A 319 5.31 5.83 14.31
CA ALA A 319 5.15 6.45 15.63
C ALA A 319 4.21 7.68 15.59
N GLY A 320 4.20 8.37 14.44
CA GLY A 320 3.25 9.40 13.99
C GLY A 320 1.78 9.00 13.95
N ASN A 321 1.43 7.76 14.30
CA ASN A 321 0.10 7.17 14.23
C ASN A 321 -0.42 6.95 12.79
N VAL A 322 0.46 7.07 11.79
CA VAL A 322 0.16 6.68 10.41
C VAL A 322 0.57 5.21 10.25
N ARG A 323 -0.24 4.29 10.81
CA ARG A 323 0.01 2.83 10.83
C ARG A 323 0.15 2.15 9.45
N ARG A 324 0.05 2.91 8.36
CA ARG A 324 0.06 2.44 6.97
C ARG A 324 1.37 2.72 6.21
N SER A 325 2.38 3.33 6.85
CA SER A 325 3.69 3.48 6.22
C SER A 325 4.32 2.09 6.04
N ALA A 326 4.50 1.69 4.79
CA ALA A 326 5.12 0.45 4.40
C ALA A 326 6.24 0.76 3.41
N GLU A 327 7.42 0.18 3.64
CA GLU A 327 8.59 0.40 2.80
C GLU A 327 9.09 -0.91 2.19
N LEU A 328 9.65 -0.80 0.99
CA LEU A 328 10.48 -1.85 0.40
C LEU A 328 11.83 -1.26 0.03
N ALA A 329 12.91 -1.83 0.58
CA ALA A 329 14.27 -1.47 0.21
C ALA A 329 14.76 -2.43 -0.87
N LEU A 330 15.13 -1.91 -2.05
CA LEU A 330 15.66 -2.68 -3.17
C LEU A 330 17.16 -2.44 -3.30
N GLY A 331 17.97 -3.45 -2.95
CA GLY A 331 19.43 -3.38 -3.03
C GLY A 331 20.02 -4.22 -4.16
N SER A 332 21.33 -4.10 -4.36
CA SER A 332 22.06 -4.93 -5.33
C SER A 332 22.23 -6.36 -4.80
N SER A 333 22.07 -7.36 -5.67
CA SER A 333 22.16 -8.79 -5.29
C SER A 333 23.53 -9.24 -4.80
N ASP A 334 24.58 -8.44 -5.02
CA ASP A 334 25.96 -8.69 -4.60
C ASP A 334 26.37 -7.92 -3.33
N ASP A 335 25.52 -7.01 -2.82
CA ASP A 335 25.80 -6.24 -1.59
C ASP A 335 25.41 -7.06 -0.34
N GLN A 336 26.39 -7.77 0.21
CA GLN A 336 26.22 -8.59 1.40
C GLN A 336 25.91 -7.78 2.66
N ASP A 337 26.40 -6.54 2.76
CA ASP A 337 26.12 -5.67 3.91
C ASP A 337 24.63 -5.29 3.92
N PHE A 338 24.06 -4.96 2.75
CA PHE A 338 22.63 -4.72 2.59
C PHE A 338 21.80 -5.98 2.88
N ILE A 339 22.13 -7.11 2.24
CA ILE A 339 21.36 -8.37 2.38
C ILE A 339 21.29 -8.79 3.86
N LYS A 340 22.39 -8.67 4.59
CA LYS A 340 22.48 -9.11 6.00
C LYS A 340 22.09 -8.05 7.01
N MET A 341 21.73 -6.83 6.59
CA MET A 341 21.53 -5.72 7.53
C MET A 341 20.43 -6.01 8.58
N LYS A 342 19.39 -6.78 8.24
CA LYS A 342 18.32 -7.15 9.18
C LYS A 342 18.72 -8.27 10.16
N GLN A 343 19.90 -8.85 10.03
CA GLN A 343 20.44 -9.84 10.98
C GLN A 343 20.99 -9.20 12.27
N ASP A 344 21.30 -7.89 12.25
CA ASP A 344 21.63 -7.12 13.46
C ASP A 344 20.35 -6.92 14.29
N LYS A 345 20.13 -7.78 15.28
CA LYS A 345 18.94 -7.72 16.15
C LYS A 345 18.76 -6.37 16.83
N LYS A 346 19.85 -5.70 17.24
CA LYS A 346 19.76 -4.40 17.93
C LYS A 346 19.20 -3.34 17.00
N LYS A 347 19.75 -3.24 15.78
CA LYS A 347 19.25 -2.30 14.78
C LYS A 347 17.90 -2.71 14.19
N LEU A 348 17.64 -4.01 14.07
CA LEU A 348 16.35 -4.56 13.64
C LEU A 348 15.24 -4.10 14.58
N TYR A 349 15.36 -4.34 15.89
CA TYR A 349 14.34 -3.90 16.85
C TYR A 349 14.24 -2.37 16.98
N HIS A 350 15.31 -1.65 16.64
CA HIS A 350 15.31 -0.19 16.69
C HIS A 350 14.56 0.44 15.50
N HIS A 351 14.92 0.09 14.26
CA HIS A 351 14.42 0.77 13.05
C HIS A 351 14.38 -0.08 11.78
N ARG A 352 15.27 -1.07 11.59
CA ARG A 352 15.34 -1.85 10.33
C ARG A 352 14.14 -2.77 10.09
N TRP A 353 13.18 -2.81 11.00
CA TRP A 353 11.88 -3.46 10.79
C TRP A 353 10.98 -2.67 9.85
N ALA A 354 11.26 -1.37 9.59
CA ALA A 354 10.36 -0.50 8.85
C ALA A 354 10.26 -0.84 7.35
N SER A 355 11.28 -1.48 6.77
CA SER A 355 11.28 -1.98 5.39
C SER A 355 11.37 -3.50 5.29
N ASN A 356 10.72 -4.06 4.28
CA ASN A 356 11.05 -5.38 3.74
C ASN A 356 12.12 -5.23 2.67
N ASN A 357 13.15 -6.07 2.69
CA ASN A 357 14.32 -5.93 1.83
C ASN A 357 14.23 -6.93 0.68
N SER A 358 14.50 -6.45 -0.53
CA SER A 358 14.59 -7.26 -1.74
C SER A 358 15.87 -6.98 -2.50
N VAL A 359 16.32 -7.93 -3.30
CA VAL A 359 17.47 -7.75 -4.19
C VAL A 359 17.03 -7.63 -5.64
N ALA A 360 17.66 -6.69 -6.35
CA ALA A 360 17.51 -6.52 -7.79
C ALA A 360 18.35 -7.56 -8.52
N ILE A 361 17.74 -8.33 -9.42
CA ILE A 361 18.40 -9.31 -10.28
C ILE A 361 18.10 -9.05 -11.76
N ASN A 362 18.77 -9.81 -12.61
CA ASN A 362 18.44 -9.98 -14.03
C ASN A 362 18.36 -11.47 -14.37
N SER A 363 17.90 -11.80 -15.58
CA SER A 363 17.69 -13.19 -16.00
C SER A 363 18.98 -14.03 -16.08
N LYS A 364 20.16 -13.40 -16.11
CA LYS A 364 21.47 -14.08 -16.09
C LYS A 364 21.97 -14.38 -14.68
N PHE A 365 21.26 -13.92 -13.64
CA PHE A 365 21.61 -14.20 -12.26
C PHE A 365 21.39 -15.69 -11.97
N ASN A 366 22.42 -16.35 -11.44
CA ASN A 366 22.42 -17.80 -11.18
C ASN A 366 22.78 -18.17 -9.73
N ASN A 367 23.13 -17.20 -8.88
CA ASN A 367 23.58 -17.46 -7.52
C ASN A 367 22.43 -17.39 -6.48
N TYR A 368 21.41 -18.23 -6.66
CA TYR A 368 20.22 -18.23 -5.79
C TYR A 368 20.42 -18.86 -4.41
N GLY A 369 21.47 -19.66 -4.22
CA GLY A 369 21.73 -20.37 -2.95
C GLY A 369 21.76 -19.47 -1.71
N PRO A 370 22.57 -18.38 -1.69
CA PRO A 370 22.59 -17.46 -0.55
C PRO A 370 21.28 -16.70 -0.31
N ILE A 371 20.47 -16.47 -1.36
CA ILE A 371 19.15 -15.86 -1.21
C ILE A 371 18.20 -16.84 -0.54
N ALA A 372 18.18 -18.10 -0.99
CA ALA A 372 17.38 -19.15 -0.38
C ALA A 372 17.73 -19.33 1.11
N ASP A 373 19.03 -19.34 1.46
CA ASP A 373 19.47 -19.41 2.87
C ASP A 373 18.90 -18.25 3.71
N GLY A 374 18.92 -17.02 3.20
CA GLY A 374 18.29 -15.88 3.87
C GLY A 374 16.78 -16.07 4.10
N ILE A 375 16.07 -16.48 3.05
CA ILE A 375 14.62 -16.71 3.06
C ILE A 375 14.22 -17.74 4.14
N LEU A 376 15.03 -18.78 4.35
CA LEU A 376 14.78 -19.79 5.39
C LEU A 376 14.77 -19.19 6.80
N HIS A 377 15.59 -18.17 7.06
CA HIS A 377 15.73 -17.59 8.39
C HIS A 377 14.61 -16.61 8.74
N ASN A 378 14.16 -15.80 7.77
CA ASN A 378 13.21 -14.71 8.06
C ASN A 378 12.30 -14.30 6.88
N GLY A 379 12.30 -15.06 5.77
CA GLY A 379 11.55 -14.73 4.55
C GLY A 379 12.18 -13.65 3.66
N GLU A 380 13.42 -13.21 3.95
CA GLU A 380 14.10 -12.14 3.24
C GLU A 380 15.51 -12.56 2.75
N PRO A 381 16.01 -12.02 1.63
CA PRO A 381 15.40 -10.97 0.83
C PRO A 381 14.36 -11.50 -0.16
N GLY A 382 13.37 -10.66 -0.47
CA GLY A 382 12.57 -10.83 -1.70
C GLY A 382 13.42 -10.61 -2.96
N ILE A 383 12.84 -10.87 -4.13
CA ILE A 383 13.53 -10.74 -5.41
C ILE A 383 12.72 -9.85 -6.35
N VAL A 384 13.41 -8.97 -7.07
CA VAL A 384 12.85 -8.16 -8.15
C VAL A 384 13.73 -8.30 -9.39
N ASN A 385 13.19 -8.87 -10.46
CA ASN A 385 13.85 -8.98 -11.75
C ASN A 385 13.56 -7.73 -12.61
N LEU A 386 14.49 -6.79 -12.59
CA LEU A 386 14.37 -5.52 -13.32
C LEU A 386 14.48 -5.71 -14.84
N ASP A 387 15.20 -6.74 -15.28
CA ASP A 387 15.35 -7.07 -16.70
C ASP A 387 14.00 -7.50 -17.30
N LEU A 388 13.30 -8.45 -16.64
CA LEU A 388 11.95 -8.83 -17.07
C LEU A 388 10.95 -7.68 -16.97
N SER A 389 11.07 -6.86 -15.91
CA SER A 389 10.13 -5.74 -15.70
C SER A 389 10.22 -4.68 -16.81
N ARG A 390 11.43 -4.40 -17.32
CA ARG A 390 11.68 -3.41 -18.39
C ARG A 390 11.35 -3.90 -19.79
N ASN A 391 11.50 -5.21 -20.02
CA ASN A 391 11.51 -5.79 -21.37
C ASN A 391 10.30 -6.66 -21.70
N TYR A 392 9.30 -6.75 -20.82
CA TYR A 392 8.09 -7.53 -21.06
C TYR A 392 6.83 -6.80 -20.60
N GLY A 393 5.77 -6.90 -21.41
CA GLY A 393 4.38 -6.84 -20.95
C GLY A 393 4.01 -8.14 -20.23
N ARG A 394 3.03 -8.87 -20.74
CA ARG A 394 2.79 -10.26 -20.32
C ARG A 394 3.88 -11.16 -20.89
N ILE A 395 4.24 -12.25 -20.22
CA ILE A 395 5.31 -13.14 -20.73
C ILE A 395 4.90 -13.80 -22.06
N VAL A 396 3.61 -14.10 -22.26
CA VAL A 396 3.11 -14.67 -23.53
C VAL A 396 3.24 -13.70 -24.72
N ASP A 397 3.30 -12.39 -24.47
CA ASP A 397 3.43 -11.38 -25.52
C ASP A 397 4.90 -11.25 -26.02
N GLY A 398 5.83 -12.01 -25.42
CA GLY A 398 7.22 -12.13 -25.84
C GLY A 398 8.11 -10.96 -25.41
N TYR A 399 9.40 -11.07 -25.75
CA TYR A 399 10.39 -10.04 -25.43
C TYR A 399 10.12 -8.76 -26.24
N GLN A 400 9.94 -7.65 -25.54
CA GLN A 400 9.64 -6.33 -26.10
C GLN A 400 10.67 -5.34 -25.53
N PRO A 401 11.81 -5.14 -26.20
CA PRO A 401 12.94 -4.39 -25.65
C PRO A 401 12.51 -2.98 -25.24
N GLY A 402 12.72 -2.63 -23.97
CA GLY A 402 12.41 -1.31 -23.43
C GLY A 402 10.93 -0.92 -23.49
N ILE A 403 9.99 -1.89 -23.50
CA ILE A 403 8.55 -1.58 -23.41
C ILE A 403 8.18 -0.82 -22.13
N ASP A 404 8.99 -0.96 -21.07
CA ASP A 404 8.86 -0.28 -19.79
C ASP A 404 10.25 0.17 -19.29
N ASP A 405 11.00 0.86 -20.16
CA ASP A 405 12.41 1.20 -20.01
C ASP A 405 12.74 2.03 -18.75
N ASP A 406 11.82 2.91 -18.34
CA ASP A 406 11.97 3.77 -17.16
C ASP A 406 11.88 3.00 -15.82
N VAL A 407 11.52 1.71 -15.81
CA VAL A 407 11.37 0.95 -14.57
C VAL A 407 12.68 0.89 -13.80
N GLU A 408 12.61 1.21 -12.51
CA GLU A 408 13.76 1.20 -11.60
C GLU A 408 13.51 0.37 -10.33
N GLY A 409 12.27 -0.05 -10.11
CA GLY A 409 11.90 -0.92 -9.01
C GLY A 409 10.40 -1.18 -8.98
N THR A 410 9.86 -1.31 -7.78
CA THR A 410 8.46 -1.64 -7.53
C THR A 410 7.97 -0.99 -6.25
N ASN A 411 6.66 -0.91 -6.07
CA ASN A 411 6.05 -0.48 -4.81
C ASN A 411 6.21 -1.57 -3.72
N PRO A 412 5.86 -1.30 -2.44
CA PRO A 412 6.15 -2.25 -1.36
C PRO A 412 5.53 -3.64 -1.46
N CYS A 413 4.42 -3.78 -2.20
CA CYS A 413 3.77 -5.07 -2.41
C CYS A 413 4.32 -5.83 -3.63
N GLY A 414 5.12 -5.18 -4.50
CA GLY A 414 5.79 -5.85 -5.61
C GLY A 414 4.94 -6.09 -6.87
N GLU A 415 3.71 -5.57 -6.95
CA GLU A 415 2.78 -5.86 -8.05
C GLU A 415 2.89 -4.91 -9.25
N ILE A 416 3.44 -3.70 -9.06
CA ILE A 416 3.61 -2.70 -10.13
C ILE A 416 5.09 -2.50 -10.44
N SER A 417 5.45 -2.60 -11.72
CA SER A 417 6.75 -2.16 -12.23
C SER A 417 6.75 -0.64 -12.32
N LEU A 418 7.61 0.04 -11.55
CA LEU A 418 7.56 1.49 -11.41
C LEU A 418 8.86 2.18 -11.79
N ALA A 419 8.71 3.31 -12.45
CA ALA A 419 9.75 4.30 -12.65
C ALA A 419 9.94 5.20 -11.43
N ASN A 420 11.04 5.96 -11.40
CA ASN A 420 11.34 6.91 -10.33
C ASN A 420 10.26 8.00 -10.21
N GLY A 421 9.66 8.12 -9.02
CA GLY A 421 8.57 9.06 -8.71
C GLY A 421 7.19 8.60 -9.17
N GLU A 422 7.05 7.41 -9.76
CA GLU A 422 5.78 6.91 -10.30
C GLU A 422 4.91 6.25 -9.20
N PRO A 423 3.59 6.49 -9.19
CA PRO A 423 2.67 5.82 -8.26
C PRO A 423 2.09 4.51 -8.82
N CYS A 424 1.63 3.64 -7.93
CA CYS A 424 0.65 2.63 -8.27
C CYS A 424 -0.74 3.25 -8.49
N ASN A 425 -1.55 2.67 -9.39
CA ASN A 425 -2.91 3.15 -9.69
C ASN A 425 -3.85 1.95 -9.89
N LEU A 426 -4.49 1.52 -8.80
CA LEU A 426 -5.15 0.22 -8.72
C LEU A 426 -6.67 0.30 -8.69
N PHE A 427 -7.29 -0.66 -9.38
CA PHE A 427 -8.70 -1.01 -9.23
C PHE A 427 -8.82 -2.54 -9.20
N GLU A 428 -9.70 -3.08 -8.37
CA GLU A 428 -9.76 -4.52 -8.10
C GLU A 428 -11.12 -5.07 -8.54
N VAL A 429 -11.09 -6.11 -9.37
CA VAL A 429 -12.29 -6.84 -9.80
C VAL A 429 -12.30 -8.21 -9.12
N PHE A 430 -13.49 -8.64 -8.69
CA PHE A 430 -13.74 -9.96 -8.12
C PHE A 430 -14.59 -10.79 -9.10
N PRO A 431 -13.98 -11.52 -10.06
CA PRO A 431 -14.71 -12.12 -11.16
C PRO A 431 -15.85 -13.04 -10.71
N TYR A 432 -15.61 -13.86 -9.67
CA TYR A 432 -16.62 -14.73 -9.08
C TYR A 432 -17.87 -13.96 -8.63
N ILE A 433 -17.70 -12.85 -7.91
CA ILE A 433 -18.82 -12.03 -7.42
C ILE A 433 -19.47 -11.28 -8.58
N ALA A 434 -18.67 -10.75 -9.52
CA ALA A 434 -19.19 -10.05 -10.68
C ALA A 434 -20.12 -10.94 -11.52
N GLU A 435 -19.73 -12.18 -11.81
CA GLU A 435 -20.57 -13.16 -12.50
C GLU A 435 -21.82 -13.51 -11.69
N MET A 436 -21.70 -13.72 -10.37
CA MET A 436 -22.86 -13.97 -9.48
C MET A 436 -23.87 -12.81 -9.49
N GLN A 437 -23.38 -11.58 -9.58
CA GLN A 437 -24.19 -10.36 -9.66
C GLN A 437 -24.65 -10.07 -11.11
N GLY A 438 -24.41 -10.98 -12.05
CA GLY A 438 -24.91 -10.91 -13.43
C GLY A 438 -24.14 -9.99 -14.36
N TRP A 439 -22.91 -9.61 -14.02
CA TRP A 439 -22.08 -8.77 -14.88
C TRP A 439 -21.42 -9.58 -16.00
N ASP A 440 -21.39 -9.00 -17.20
CA ASP A 440 -20.39 -9.37 -18.19
C ASP A 440 -19.02 -8.90 -17.69
N LEU A 441 -18.06 -9.82 -17.58
CA LEU A 441 -16.75 -9.49 -17.04
C LEU A 441 -16.01 -8.47 -17.91
N LYS A 442 -16.16 -8.50 -19.24
CA LYS A 442 -15.48 -7.52 -20.11
C LYS A 442 -15.99 -6.10 -19.84
N GLU A 443 -17.29 -5.94 -19.59
CA GLU A 443 -17.84 -4.65 -19.15
C GLU A 443 -17.28 -4.23 -17.78
N ALA A 444 -17.25 -5.13 -16.78
CA ALA A 444 -16.72 -4.82 -15.46
C ALA A 444 -15.25 -4.37 -15.51
N PHE A 445 -14.42 -5.08 -16.28
CA PHE A 445 -13.01 -4.73 -16.50
C PHE A 445 -12.85 -3.43 -17.32
N ALA A 446 -13.71 -3.15 -18.28
CA ALA A 446 -13.69 -1.88 -19.02
C ALA A 446 -14.02 -0.67 -18.13
N LEU A 447 -15.00 -0.81 -17.22
CA LEU A 447 -15.34 0.22 -16.23
C LEU A 447 -14.18 0.44 -15.24
N ALA A 448 -13.55 -0.64 -14.77
CA ALA A 448 -12.35 -0.58 -13.94
C ALA A 448 -11.21 0.19 -14.62
N THR A 449 -10.96 -0.10 -15.90
CA THR A 449 -9.96 0.61 -16.73
C THR A 449 -10.23 2.11 -16.78
N ARG A 450 -11.46 2.51 -17.11
CA ARG A 450 -11.81 3.93 -17.23
C ARG A 450 -11.75 4.65 -15.87
N PHE A 451 -12.15 3.99 -14.79
CA PHE A 451 -11.98 4.51 -13.43
C PHE A 451 -10.50 4.82 -13.15
N ALA A 452 -9.61 3.85 -13.34
CA ALA A 452 -8.19 4.01 -13.07
C ALA A 452 -7.57 5.06 -13.99
N LYS A 453 -7.97 5.13 -15.27
CA LYS A 453 -7.48 6.15 -16.20
C LYS A 453 -7.77 7.57 -15.71
N ARG A 454 -8.98 7.83 -15.22
CA ARG A 454 -9.37 9.13 -14.65
C ARG A 454 -8.54 9.53 -13.43
N VAL A 455 -8.12 8.58 -12.59
CA VAL A 455 -7.25 8.87 -11.43
C VAL A 455 -5.95 9.54 -11.86
N THR A 456 -5.40 9.20 -13.04
CA THR A 456 -4.16 9.81 -13.58
C THR A 456 -4.30 11.32 -13.88
N PHE A 457 -5.52 11.87 -13.91
CA PHE A 457 -5.79 13.30 -14.10
C PHE A 457 -6.00 14.06 -12.79
N SER A 458 -5.83 13.38 -11.64
CA SER A 458 -5.83 14.03 -10.34
C SER A 458 -4.61 14.93 -10.13
N HIS A 459 -4.61 15.69 -9.03
CA HIS A 459 -3.50 16.58 -8.71
C HIS A 459 -2.32 15.79 -8.12
N TYR A 460 -1.11 16.13 -8.54
CA TYR A 460 0.13 15.50 -8.07
C TYR A 460 1.14 16.57 -7.67
N ASP A 461 1.70 16.45 -6.47
CA ASP A 461 2.50 17.53 -5.84
C ASP A 461 3.91 17.61 -6.42
N TRP A 462 4.47 16.46 -6.81
CA TRP A 462 5.86 16.35 -7.26
C TRP A 462 5.98 16.43 -8.79
N GLU A 463 6.90 17.27 -9.28
CA GLU A 463 7.13 17.42 -10.73
C GLU A 463 7.58 16.10 -11.38
N VAL A 464 8.44 15.33 -10.69
CA VAL A 464 8.88 14.00 -11.15
C VAL A 464 7.69 13.07 -11.38
N SER A 465 6.73 13.05 -10.46
CA SER A 465 5.50 12.27 -10.56
C SER A 465 4.62 12.77 -11.70
N ARG A 466 4.37 14.08 -11.80
CA ARG A 466 3.57 14.65 -12.90
C ARG A 466 4.12 14.29 -14.27
N LYS A 467 5.44 14.38 -14.45
CA LYS A 467 6.11 14.05 -15.72
C LYS A 467 5.94 12.57 -16.07
N ILE A 468 6.22 11.67 -15.14
CA ILE A 468 6.15 10.23 -15.42
C ILE A 468 4.70 9.75 -15.59
N ILE A 469 3.75 10.27 -14.81
CA ILE A 469 2.32 9.96 -14.97
C ILE A 469 1.79 10.45 -16.31
N GLN A 470 2.19 11.65 -16.75
CA GLN A 470 1.79 12.17 -18.07
C GLN A 470 2.34 11.31 -19.21
N LYS A 471 3.59 10.81 -19.09
CA LYS A 471 4.22 9.91 -20.08
C LYS A 471 3.52 8.56 -20.12
N ASN A 472 3.37 7.92 -18.96
CA ASN A 472 3.04 6.50 -18.88
C ASN A 472 1.56 6.23 -18.75
N ARG A 473 0.80 7.15 -18.12
CA ARG A 473 -0.62 6.98 -17.80
C ARG A 473 -0.96 5.62 -17.19
N ARG A 474 -0.02 5.00 -16.47
CA ARG A 474 -0.10 3.62 -15.99
C ARG A 474 -1.36 3.35 -15.18
N ILE A 475 -1.96 2.18 -15.43
CA ILE A 475 -3.05 1.62 -14.63
C ILE A 475 -2.68 0.19 -14.19
N GLY A 476 -3.30 -0.26 -13.11
CA GLY A 476 -3.11 -1.60 -12.57
C GLY A 476 -4.46 -2.21 -12.20
N ILE A 477 -5.14 -2.75 -13.19
CA ILE A 477 -6.40 -3.47 -12.99
C ILE A 477 -6.06 -4.84 -12.42
N SER A 478 -6.36 -5.01 -11.13
CA SER A 478 -6.09 -6.20 -10.35
C SER A 478 -7.26 -7.16 -10.41
N MET A 479 -6.93 -8.44 -10.39
CA MET A 479 -7.88 -9.53 -10.18
C MET A 479 -7.66 -10.14 -8.79
N SER A 480 -8.75 -10.45 -8.10
CA SER A 480 -8.75 -10.98 -6.73
C SER A 480 -9.91 -11.96 -6.57
N GLY A 481 -9.88 -12.81 -5.54
CA GLY A 481 -10.78 -13.96 -5.49
C GLY A 481 -10.45 -15.00 -6.57
N ILE A 482 -9.19 -15.06 -7.04
CA ILE A 482 -8.82 -15.87 -8.21
C ILE A 482 -9.01 -17.37 -7.95
N GLN A 483 -8.66 -17.84 -6.75
CA GLN A 483 -8.80 -19.25 -6.41
C GLN A 483 -10.28 -19.65 -6.30
N ASP A 484 -11.11 -18.76 -5.75
CA ASP A 484 -12.55 -18.96 -5.66
C ASP A 484 -13.18 -19.02 -7.05
N TRP A 485 -12.83 -18.05 -7.92
CA TRP A 485 -13.33 -17.98 -9.28
C TRP A 485 -12.98 -19.21 -10.11
N LEU A 486 -11.70 -19.58 -10.16
CA LEU A 486 -11.25 -20.72 -10.96
C LEU A 486 -11.85 -22.03 -10.45
N LEU A 487 -11.94 -22.21 -9.13
CA LEU A 487 -12.51 -23.42 -8.56
C LEU A 487 -14.02 -23.51 -8.78
N ASN A 488 -14.75 -22.40 -8.72
CA ASN A 488 -16.17 -22.34 -9.08
C ASN A 488 -16.40 -22.70 -10.54
N ASP A 489 -15.62 -22.08 -11.40
CA ASP A 489 -15.90 -22.01 -12.82
C ASP A 489 -15.37 -23.22 -13.60
N LEU A 490 -14.17 -23.69 -13.26
CA LEU A 490 -13.53 -24.84 -13.92
C LEU A 490 -13.72 -26.13 -13.11
N GLY A 491 -14.10 -26.02 -11.83
CA GLY A 491 -14.20 -27.15 -10.91
C GLY A 491 -12.86 -27.64 -10.38
N HIS A 492 -11.73 -27.07 -10.80
CA HIS A 492 -10.37 -27.40 -10.34
C HIS A 492 -9.44 -26.17 -10.35
N ARG A 493 -8.24 -26.32 -9.79
CA ARG A 493 -7.21 -25.27 -9.78
C ARG A 493 -6.57 -25.10 -11.17
N VAL A 494 -5.87 -23.99 -11.39
CA VAL A 494 -5.29 -23.69 -12.72
C VAL A 494 -4.18 -24.66 -13.14
N VAL A 495 -3.41 -25.16 -12.19
CA VAL A 495 -2.36 -26.16 -12.43
C VAL A 495 -3.00 -27.53 -12.40
N THR A 496 -3.05 -28.20 -13.54
CA THR A 496 -3.69 -29.53 -13.68
C THR A 496 -2.68 -30.68 -13.57
N GLY A 497 -1.38 -30.38 -13.66
CA GLY A 497 -0.29 -31.34 -13.48
C GLY A 497 1.07 -30.73 -13.79
N PHE A 498 2.09 -31.58 -13.78
CA PHE A 498 3.46 -31.23 -14.16
C PHE A 498 4.01 -32.30 -15.12
N GLU A 499 4.74 -31.85 -16.14
CA GLU A 499 5.46 -32.71 -17.09
C GLU A 499 6.98 -32.57 -16.92
N ASP A 500 7.71 -33.65 -17.22
CA ASP A 500 9.18 -33.60 -17.27
C ASP A 500 9.62 -32.73 -18.45
N ALA A 501 10.52 -31.79 -18.17
CA ALA A 501 11.14 -30.94 -19.17
C ALA A 501 12.63 -30.71 -18.83
N VAL A 502 13.30 -29.95 -19.68
CA VAL A 502 14.68 -29.52 -19.46
C VAL A 502 14.76 -28.00 -19.52
N ASP A 503 15.58 -27.43 -18.65
CA ASP A 503 15.93 -26.02 -18.72
C ASP A 503 16.63 -25.73 -20.06
N ALA A 504 16.17 -24.72 -20.78
CA ALA A 504 16.65 -24.43 -22.12
C ALA A 504 18.11 -23.94 -22.16
N GLU A 505 18.63 -23.39 -21.05
CA GLU A 505 19.98 -22.84 -20.97
C GLU A 505 20.95 -23.81 -20.28
N THR A 506 20.53 -24.47 -19.19
CA THR A 506 21.41 -25.34 -18.39
C THR A 506 21.31 -26.83 -18.77
N GLY A 507 20.22 -27.24 -19.42
CA GLY A 507 19.92 -28.65 -19.71
C GLY A 507 19.53 -29.47 -18.47
N GLU A 508 19.37 -28.83 -17.31
CA GLU A 508 18.95 -29.50 -16.08
C GLU A 508 17.48 -29.94 -16.18
N LYS A 509 17.15 -31.04 -15.50
CA LYS A 509 15.77 -31.54 -15.45
C LYS A 509 14.91 -30.59 -14.62
N ILE A 510 13.76 -30.19 -15.16
CA ILE A 510 12.78 -29.34 -14.48
C ILE A 510 11.38 -29.94 -14.60
N LYS A 511 10.47 -29.46 -13.76
CA LYS A 511 9.05 -29.82 -13.80
C LYS A 511 8.24 -28.66 -14.37
N LYS A 512 7.79 -28.80 -15.61
CA LYS A 512 7.01 -27.75 -16.27
C LYS A 512 5.53 -27.90 -15.91
N PRO A 513 4.85 -26.84 -15.48
CA PRO A 513 3.43 -26.92 -15.15
C PRO A 513 2.56 -27.06 -16.41
N ILE A 514 1.46 -27.81 -16.28
CA ILE A 514 0.39 -27.90 -17.25
C ILE A 514 -0.75 -27.01 -16.74
N TYR A 515 -1.12 -26.02 -17.53
CA TYR A 515 -2.22 -25.10 -17.21
C TYR A 515 -3.50 -25.51 -17.93
N ASP A 516 -4.64 -25.23 -17.30
CA ASP A 516 -5.93 -25.38 -17.95
C ASP A 516 -6.10 -24.38 -19.12
N SER A 517 -6.51 -24.87 -20.29
CA SER A 517 -6.62 -24.05 -21.50
C SER A 517 -7.80 -23.07 -21.46
N GLN A 518 -8.89 -23.39 -20.77
CA GLN A 518 -10.01 -22.47 -20.60
C GLN A 518 -9.64 -21.33 -19.65
N ALA A 519 -8.88 -21.61 -18.59
CA ALA A 519 -8.32 -20.58 -17.72
C ALA A 519 -7.46 -19.58 -18.51
N VAL A 520 -6.58 -20.09 -19.39
CA VAL A 520 -5.74 -19.28 -20.28
C VAL A 520 -6.62 -18.37 -21.18
N GLU A 521 -7.60 -18.95 -21.87
CA GLU A 521 -8.49 -18.20 -22.77
C GLU A 521 -9.27 -17.10 -22.04
N ARG A 522 -9.77 -17.39 -20.84
CA ARG A 522 -10.53 -16.43 -20.02
C ARG A 522 -9.68 -15.23 -19.64
N VAL A 523 -8.52 -15.43 -19.00
CA VAL A 523 -7.69 -14.31 -18.54
C VAL A 523 -7.12 -13.51 -19.71
N ASP A 524 -6.79 -14.16 -20.82
CA ASP A 524 -6.32 -13.49 -22.04
C ASP A 524 -7.44 -12.64 -22.68
N GLY A 525 -8.67 -13.15 -22.72
CA GLY A 525 -9.84 -12.40 -23.17
C GLY A 525 -10.14 -11.16 -22.32
N LEU A 526 -9.98 -11.27 -21.00
CA LEU A 526 -10.15 -10.14 -20.07
C LEU A 526 -9.04 -9.10 -20.21
N TYR A 527 -7.79 -9.53 -20.40
CA TYR A 527 -6.66 -8.62 -20.64
C TYR A 527 -6.91 -7.77 -21.89
N LYS A 528 -7.35 -8.39 -22.99
CA LYS A 528 -7.71 -7.68 -24.23
C LYS A 528 -8.83 -6.67 -23.99
N ALA A 529 -9.85 -7.01 -23.20
CA ALA A 529 -10.92 -6.08 -22.86
C ALA A 529 -10.40 -4.83 -22.11
N VAL A 530 -9.46 -5.01 -21.18
CA VAL A 530 -8.81 -3.90 -20.47
C VAL A 530 -8.03 -3.01 -21.45
N VAL A 531 -7.19 -3.61 -22.31
CA VAL A 531 -6.37 -2.88 -23.30
C VAL A 531 -7.25 -2.13 -24.31
N ASP A 532 -8.32 -2.74 -24.80
CA ASP A 532 -9.22 -2.12 -25.76
C ASP A 532 -9.99 -0.94 -25.13
N ALA A 533 -10.42 -1.08 -23.88
CA ALA A 533 -11.05 0.01 -23.13
C ALA A 533 -10.09 1.19 -22.92
N ASP A 534 -8.82 0.94 -22.59
CA ASP A 534 -7.82 2.00 -22.43
C ASP A 534 -7.51 2.70 -23.75
N LYS A 535 -7.32 1.94 -24.85
CA LYS A 535 -7.07 2.52 -26.18
C LYS A 535 -8.22 3.42 -26.62
N ALA A 536 -9.47 2.94 -26.47
CA ALA A 536 -10.65 3.71 -26.82
C ALA A 536 -10.74 5.00 -25.98
N TYR A 537 -10.58 4.90 -24.66
CA TYR A 537 -10.70 6.06 -23.79
C TYR A 537 -9.53 7.03 -23.90
N SER A 538 -8.30 6.55 -24.12
CA SER A 538 -7.13 7.39 -24.33
C SER A 538 -7.27 8.23 -25.60
N LYS A 539 -7.82 7.63 -26.67
CA LYS A 539 -8.17 8.36 -27.91
C LYS A 539 -9.23 9.42 -27.64
N GLU A 540 -10.27 9.08 -26.89
CA GLU A 540 -11.36 9.98 -26.50
C GLU A 540 -10.88 11.17 -25.65
N LEU A 541 -9.94 10.94 -24.73
CA LEU A 541 -9.36 11.97 -23.86
C LEU A 541 -8.18 12.74 -24.49
N GLY A 542 -7.73 12.34 -25.69
CA GLY A 542 -6.55 12.93 -26.34
C GLY A 542 -5.25 12.75 -25.54
N THR A 543 -5.07 11.59 -24.90
CA THR A 543 -3.90 11.28 -24.06
C THR A 543 -3.18 10.00 -24.51
N HIS A 544 -2.01 9.73 -23.93
CA HIS A 544 -1.27 8.50 -24.20
C HIS A 544 -2.04 7.27 -23.66
N PRO A 545 -2.05 6.15 -24.39
CA PRO A 545 -2.41 4.85 -23.84
C PRO A 545 -1.58 4.54 -22.59
N SER A 546 -2.14 3.73 -21.71
CA SER A 546 -1.43 3.28 -20.51
C SER A 546 -0.26 2.40 -20.94
N ILE A 547 0.94 2.64 -20.37
CA ILE A 547 2.15 1.86 -20.68
C ILE A 547 1.97 0.38 -20.29
N LYS A 548 1.26 0.14 -19.18
CA LYS A 548 0.86 -1.15 -18.64
C LYS A 548 -0.54 -1.05 -18.04
N HIS A 549 -1.22 -2.18 -17.91
CA HIS A 549 -2.67 -2.25 -17.70
C HIS A 549 -3.09 -3.10 -16.50
N THR A 550 -2.50 -4.28 -16.33
CA THR A 550 -3.03 -5.33 -15.44
C THR A 550 -2.00 -5.73 -14.39
N THR A 551 -2.49 -6.22 -13.26
CA THR A 551 -1.67 -6.68 -12.14
C THR A 551 -2.41 -7.72 -11.30
N VAL A 552 -1.76 -8.25 -10.27
CA VAL A 552 -2.40 -9.04 -9.21
C VAL A 552 -1.85 -8.58 -7.87
N LYS A 553 -2.74 -8.11 -7.00
CA LYS A 553 -2.44 -7.70 -5.63
C LYS A 553 -3.23 -8.52 -4.61
N PRO A 554 -2.61 -9.03 -3.54
CA PRO A 554 -3.33 -9.62 -2.42
C PRO A 554 -3.86 -8.52 -1.49
N SER A 555 -4.99 -7.91 -1.86
CA SER A 555 -5.54 -6.75 -1.17
C SER A 555 -6.32 -7.15 0.09
N GLY A 556 -5.61 -7.60 1.13
CA GLY A 556 -6.22 -8.33 2.25
C GLY A 556 -7.34 -7.60 3.02
N THR A 557 -7.38 -6.26 3.07
CA THR A 557 -8.50 -5.55 3.71
C THR A 557 -9.72 -5.43 2.78
N VAL A 558 -9.47 -5.27 1.48
CA VAL A 558 -10.52 -5.09 0.48
C VAL A 558 -11.16 -6.44 0.14
N ALA A 559 -10.37 -7.50 0.00
CA ALA A 559 -10.87 -8.86 -0.19
C ALA A 559 -11.75 -9.34 0.99
N LYS A 560 -11.47 -8.90 2.22
CA LYS A 560 -12.33 -9.15 3.39
C LYS A 560 -13.71 -8.50 3.30
N LEU A 561 -13.84 -7.36 2.60
CA LEU A 561 -15.15 -6.76 2.33
C LEU A 561 -16.03 -7.74 1.57
N ALA A 562 -15.46 -8.33 0.52
CA ALA A 562 -16.18 -9.19 -0.41
C ALA A 562 -16.22 -10.67 0.02
N GLY A 563 -15.38 -11.07 0.99
CA GLY A 563 -15.32 -12.44 1.50
C GLY A 563 -14.61 -13.42 0.58
N VAL A 564 -13.61 -12.97 -0.18
CA VAL A 564 -12.93 -13.77 -1.22
C VAL A 564 -11.45 -13.98 -0.91
N SER A 565 -10.83 -14.94 -1.61
CA SER A 565 -9.39 -15.20 -1.55
C SER A 565 -8.57 -13.95 -1.93
N GLU A 566 -7.48 -13.68 -1.21
CA GLU A 566 -6.69 -12.46 -1.37
C GLU A 566 -5.80 -12.52 -2.64
N GLY A 567 -6.15 -11.81 -3.72
CA GLY A 567 -5.40 -11.88 -4.98
C GLY A 567 -5.38 -13.30 -5.55
N MET A 568 -4.18 -13.87 -5.69
CA MET A 568 -3.96 -15.27 -6.08
C MET A 568 -3.74 -16.23 -4.90
N HIS A 569 -3.76 -15.75 -3.66
CA HIS A 569 -3.50 -16.59 -2.49
C HIS A 569 -4.59 -17.64 -2.30
N PHE A 570 -4.17 -18.82 -1.87
CA PHE A 570 -5.08 -19.84 -1.35
C PHE A 570 -5.62 -19.41 0.00
N HIS A 571 -6.85 -19.84 0.32
CA HIS A 571 -7.40 -19.68 1.67
C HIS A 571 -6.49 -20.34 2.71
N TYR A 572 -6.42 -19.75 3.90
CA TYR A 572 -5.56 -20.30 4.96
C TYR A 572 -6.03 -21.69 5.42
N ALA A 573 -7.34 -21.90 5.47
CA ALA A 573 -8.01 -23.18 5.72
C ALA A 573 -9.42 -23.14 5.12
N GLY A 574 -10.05 -24.32 4.93
CA GLY A 574 -11.44 -24.39 4.44
C GLY A 574 -12.46 -23.86 5.44
N TYR A 575 -12.21 -24.09 6.73
CA TYR A 575 -13.01 -23.60 7.84
C TYR A 575 -12.07 -22.99 8.89
N LEU A 576 -12.36 -21.78 9.36
CA LEU A 576 -11.50 -21.12 10.33
C LEU A 576 -12.27 -20.17 11.26
N ILE A 577 -11.73 -19.94 12.45
CA ILE A 577 -12.04 -18.76 13.25
C ILE A 577 -11.05 -17.65 12.86
N GLN A 578 -11.57 -16.49 12.46
CA GLN A 578 -10.77 -15.29 12.29
C GLN A 578 -11.03 -14.34 13.45
N ARG A 579 -9.97 -13.89 14.13
CA ARG A 579 -10.07 -12.96 15.25
C ARG A 579 -9.82 -11.53 14.81
N ILE A 580 -10.71 -10.62 15.18
CA ILE A 580 -10.52 -9.17 15.03
C ILE A 580 -10.40 -8.54 16.41
N ARG A 581 -9.43 -7.64 16.56
CA ARG A 581 -9.18 -6.90 17.79
C ARG A 581 -9.86 -5.54 17.75
N PHE A 582 -10.68 -5.27 18.74
CA PHE A 582 -11.40 -4.01 18.95
C PHE A 582 -10.87 -3.34 20.21
N GLN A 583 -10.88 -2.00 20.23
CA GLN A 583 -10.72 -1.31 21.49
C GLN A 583 -11.88 -1.72 22.42
N ALA A 584 -11.63 -1.91 23.71
CA ALA A 584 -12.65 -2.37 24.65
C ALA A 584 -13.88 -1.45 24.77
N SER A 585 -13.78 -0.25 24.21
CA SER A 585 -14.78 0.81 24.22
C SER A 585 -15.37 1.10 22.83
N ASP A 586 -15.13 0.21 21.87
CA ASP A 586 -15.67 0.26 20.50
C ASP A 586 -17.19 -0.09 20.52
N PRO A 587 -18.07 0.66 19.82
CA PRO A 587 -19.51 0.52 19.96
C PRO A 587 -20.05 -0.63 19.09
N LEU A 588 -19.22 -1.24 18.25
CA LEU A 588 -19.58 -2.49 17.58
C LEU A 588 -19.60 -3.65 18.57
N LEU A 589 -18.88 -3.58 19.70
CA LEU A 589 -18.79 -4.67 20.66
C LEU A 589 -20.15 -5.06 21.28
N PRO A 590 -21.01 -4.12 21.73
CA PRO A 590 -22.38 -4.44 22.15
C PRO A 590 -23.19 -5.17 21.07
N ALA A 591 -23.23 -4.63 19.84
CA ALA A 591 -23.95 -5.24 18.72
C ALA A 591 -23.42 -6.66 18.40
N LEU A 592 -22.10 -6.83 18.33
CA LEU A 592 -21.48 -8.14 18.08
C LEU A 592 -21.83 -9.15 19.18
N ARG A 593 -21.86 -8.74 20.45
CA ARG A 593 -22.27 -9.65 21.54
C ARG A 593 -23.75 -10.01 21.46
N GLU A 594 -24.61 -9.05 21.13
CA GLU A 594 -26.05 -9.28 20.96
C GLU A 594 -26.33 -10.26 19.83
N CYS A 595 -25.63 -10.13 18.71
CA CYS A 595 -25.70 -11.07 17.59
C CYS A 595 -25.15 -12.47 17.91
N GLY A 596 -24.48 -12.67 19.06
CA GLY A 596 -23.96 -13.97 19.49
C GLY A 596 -22.50 -14.27 19.15
N TYR A 597 -21.72 -13.28 18.69
CA TYR A 597 -20.29 -13.48 18.45
C TYR A 597 -19.53 -13.70 19.76
N HIS A 598 -18.60 -14.66 19.77
CA HIS A 598 -17.74 -14.88 20.93
C HIS A 598 -16.74 -13.73 21.09
N THR A 599 -16.62 -13.21 22.31
CA THR A 599 -15.67 -12.14 22.65
C THR A 599 -14.85 -12.49 23.87
N GLU A 600 -13.54 -12.21 23.84
CA GLU A 600 -12.60 -12.44 24.93
C GLU A 600 -11.61 -11.27 25.08
N PRO A 601 -11.04 -11.01 26.28
CA PRO A 601 -9.98 -10.02 26.42
C PRO A 601 -8.73 -10.37 25.59
N ASP A 602 -8.13 -9.40 24.89
CA ASP A 602 -6.85 -9.60 24.20
C ASP A 602 -5.73 -9.78 25.22
N ILE A 603 -4.96 -10.86 25.09
CA ILE A 603 -3.88 -11.18 26.03
C ILE A 603 -2.59 -10.39 25.74
N TYR A 604 -2.49 -9.79 24.55
CA TYR A 604 -1.29 -9.10 24.08
C TYR A 604 -1.36 -7.57 24.26
N THR A 605 -2.56 -7.00 24.18
CA THR A 605 -2.82 -5.55 24.17
C THR A 605 -3.83 -5.20 25.24
N LYS A 606 -3.46 -4.28 26.14
CA LYS A 606 -4.39 -3.76 27.16
C LYS A 606 -5.58 -3.06 26.50
N ASN A 607 -6.72 -3.04 27.19
CA ASN A 607 -7.96 -2.36 26.77
C ASN A 607 -8.42 -2.76 25.36
N THR A 608 -8.24 -4.03 25.01
CA THR A 608 -8.56 -4.60 23.71
C THR A 608 -9.36 -5.89 23.90
N ILE A 609 -10.37 -6.10 23.05
CA ILE A 609 -11.24 -7.27 23.02
C ILE A 609 -11.04 -7.98 21.68
N CYS A 610 -10.81 -9.28 21.71
CA CYS A 610 -10.84 -10.16 20.55
C CYS A 610 -12.28 -10.62 20.30
N VAL A 611 -12.72 -10.57 19.04
CA VAL A 611 -13.99 -11.11 18.59
C VAL A 611 -13.72 -12.19 17.56
N GLU A 612 -14.35 -13.36 17.73
CA GLU A 612 -14.20 -14.52 16.85
C GLU A 612 -15.27 -14.52 15.75
N PHE A 613 -14.85 -14.63 14.50
CA PHE A 613 -15.70 -14.75 13.33
C PHE A 613 -15.51 -16.14 12.71
N PRO A 614 -16.53 -17.03 12.74
CA PRO A 614 -16.46 -18.30 12.03
C PRO A 614 -16.61 -18.06 10.53
N LEU A 615 -15.59 -18.45 9.76
CA LEU A 615 -15.54 -18.27 8.31
C LEU A 615 -15.52 -19.62 7.60
N ARG A 616 -16.18 -19.65 6.45
CA ARG A 616 -16.10 -20.76 5.49
C ARG A 616 -15.56 -20.22 4.18
N ALA A 617 -14.40 -20.73 3.77
CA ALA A 617 -13.86 -20.43 2.45
C ALA A 617 -14.84 -20.87 1.34
N ALA A 618 -14.87 -20.13 0.23
CA ALA A 618 -15.62 -20.57 -0.94
C ALA A 618 -15.13 -21.97 -1.35
N HIS A 619 -16.09 -22.84 -1.69
CA HIS A 619 -15.82 -24.22 -2.09
C HIS A 619 -15.03 -25.07 -1.07
N ALA A 620 -15.04 -24.74 0.23
CA ALA A 620 -14.35 -25.52 1.28
C ALA A 620 -14.71 -27.03 1.32
N ASP A 621 -15.84 -27.42 0.71
CA ASP A 621 -16.31 -28.81 0.61
C ASP A 621 -15.89 -29.51 -0.69
N SER A 622 -15.27 -28.80 -1.63
CA SER A 622 -14.77 -29.36 -2.88
C SER A 622 -13.57 -30.25 -2.61
N LYS A 623 -13.50 -31.39 -3.30
CA LYS A 623 -12.31 -32.26 -3.27
C LYS A 623 -11.07 -31.59 -3.87
N ASN A 624 -11.27 -30.55 -4.69
CA ASN A 624 -10.21 -29.81 -5.35
C ASN A 624 -9.81 -28.54 -4.58
N PHE A 625 -10.48 -28.24 -3.46
CA PHE A 625 -10.08 -27.19 -2.55
C PHE A 625 -8.69 -27.50 -1.97
N ALA A 626 -7.84 -26.48 -1.91
CA ALA A 626 -6.53 -26.58 -1.28
C ALA A 626 -6.27 -25.32 -0.46
N SER A 627 -5.64 -25.51 0.69
CA SER A 627 -5.27 -24.43 1.61
C SER A 627 -3.82 -24.02 1.43
N ALA A 628 -3.46 -22.81 1.87
CA ALA A 628 -2.08 -22.32 1.83
C ALA A 628 -1.06 -23.25 2.52
N GLY A 629 -1.48 -24.01 3.54
CA GLY A 629 -0.62 -24.98 4.22
C GLY A 629 -0.45 -26.32 3.51
N THR A 630 -1.24 -26.59 2.46
CA THR A 630 -1.29 -27.88 1.75
C THR A 630 -0.88 -27.81 0.28
N VAL A 631 -0.90 -26.61 -0.32
CA VAL A 631 -0.44 -26.41 -1.70
C VAL A 631 1.08 -26.38 -1.70
N SER A 632 1.71 -27.18 -2.56
CA SER A 632 3.16 -27.24 -2.63
C SER A 632 3.77 -25.92 -3.06
N ILE A 633 5.02 -25.67 -2.65
CA ILE A 633 5.80 -24.51 -3.11
C ILE A 633 5.84 -24.45 -4.65
N ALA A 634 6.02 -25.59 -5.33
CA ALA A 634 6.08 -25.67 -6.78
C ALA A 634 4.77 -25.25 -7.47
N GLU A 635 3.61 -25.63 -6.91
CA GLU A 635 2.31 -25.22 -7.45
C GLU A 635 2.04 -23.73 -7.23
N GLN A 636 2.50 -23.16 -6.12
CA GLN A 636 2.41 -21.71 -5.88
C GLN A 636 3.25 -20.91 -6.88
N PHE A 637 4.50 -21.34 -7.16
CA PHE A 637 5.35 -20.74 -8.20
C PHE A 637 4.70 -20.84 -9.59
N ALA A 638 4.16 -22.01 -9.94
CA ALA A 638 3.47 -22.22 -11.21
C ALA A 638 2.22 -21.32 -11.34
N THR A 639 1.46 -21.16 -10.27
CA THR A 639 0.28 -20.27 -10.26
C THR A 639 0.69 -18.81 -10.45
N GLN A 640 1.78 -18.37 -9.81
CA GLN A 640 2.32 -17.02 -10.01
C GLN A 640 2.76 -16.82 -11.46
N ALA A 641 3.47 -17.80 -12.01
CA ALA A 641 3.93 -17.81 -13.40
C ALA A 641 2.78 -17.78 -14.41
N PHE A 642 1.69 -18.52 -14.17
CA PHE A 642 0.48 -18.46 -15.00
C PHE A 642 -0.07 -17.04 -15.10
N LEU A 643 -0.28 -16.37 -13.96
CA LEU A 643 -0.83 -15.01 -13.93
C LEU A 643 0.13 -14.00 -14.56
N GLN A 644 1.44 -14.16 -14.34
CA GLN A 644 2.45 -13.30 -14.96
C GLN A 644 2.53 -13.50 -16.48
N THR A 645 2.20 -14.70 -16.95
CA THR A 645 2.28 -15.07 -18.37
C THR A 645 1.07 -14.63 -19.16
N TYR A 646 -0.14 -14.82 -18.63
CA TYR A 646 -1.38 -14.67 -19.42
C TYR A 646 -2.24 -13.48 -19.00
N TRP A 647 -2.05 -12.94 -17.78
CA TRP A 647 -2.86 -11.84 -17.25
C TRP A 647 -2.08 -10.54 -17.08
N SER A 648 -1.03 -10.55 -16.26
CA SER A 648 -0.36 -9.33 -15.77
C SER A 648 0.75 -8.85 -16.71
N ASP A 649 0.64 -7.61 -17.18
CA ASP A 649 1.72 -6.91 -17.90
C ASP A 649 2.61 -6.04 -16.98
N ASN A 650 2.15 -5.74 -15.75
CA ASN A 650 3.00 -5.35 -14.62
C ASN A 650 3.60 -6.62 -13.99
N ALA A 651 3.50 -6.80 -12.67
CA ALA A 651 3.95 -7.96 -11.92
C ALA A 651 2.80 -8.68 -11.20
N VAL A 652 3.11 -9.76 -10.49
CA VAL A 652 2.15 -10.56 -9.71
C VAL A 652 2.65 -10.63 -8.27
N SER A 653 1.97 -9.92 -7.37
CA SER A 653 2.30 -9.97 -5.95
C SER A 653 1.67 -11.19 -5.31
N CYS A 654 2.51 -12.00 -4.69
CA CYS A 654 2.11 -13.04 -3.76
C CYS A 654 3.27 -13.35 -2.81
N THR A 655 2.94 -13.64 -1.56
CA THR A 655 3.80 -14.43 -0.68
C THR A 655 3.61 -15.91 -1.00
N ILE A 656 4.69 -16.58 -1.41
CA ILE A 656 4.74 -18.03 -1.53
C ILE A 656 5.13 -18.61 -0.16
N THR A 657 4.32 -19.50 0.39
CA THR A 657 4.60 -20.15 1.66
C THR A 657 5.16 -21.56 1.46
N PHE A 658 6.04 -22.01 2.34
CA PHE A 658 6.64 -23.33 2.24
C PHE A 658 6.81 -23.98 3.62
N GLN A 659 6.67 -25.29 3.67
CA GLN A 659 6.97 -26.11 4.84
C GLN A 659 8.47 -26.33 4.97
N SER A 660 8.93 -26.74 6.16
CA SER A 660 10.36 -26.94 6.42
C SER A 660 11.00 -28.01 5.54
N ASP A 661 10.24 -29.01 5.08
CA ASP A 661 10.69 -30.08 4.18
C ASP A 661 10.72 -29.67 2.69
N GLU A 662 10.16 -28.51 2.34
CA GLU A 662 10.20 -27.93 0.99
C GLU A 662 11.38 -26.94 0.82
N SER A 663 12.22 -26.74 1.85
CA SER A 663 13.30 -25.73 1.87
C SER A 663 14.29 -25.87 0.71
N ASP A 664 14.63 -27.11 0.35
CA ASP A 664 15.64 -27.42 -0.65
C ASP A 664 15.15 -27.14 -2.08
N GLU A 665 13.84 -26.89 -2.26
CA GLU A 665 13.24 -26.55 -3.55
C GLU A 665 13.32 -25.06 -3.88
N ILE A 666 13.60 -24.18 -2.90
CA ILE A 666 13.56 -22.72 -3.08
C ILE A 666 14.53 -22.26 -4.17
N ALA A 667 15.81 -22.57 -4.06
CA ALA A 667 16.80 -22.13 -5.05
C ALA A 667 16.56 -22.74 -6.45
N PRO A 668 16.27 -24.05 -6.59
CA PRO A 668 15.85 -24.63 -7.87
C PRO A 668 14.64 -23.97 -8.52
N LEU A 669 13.58 -23.67 -7.75
CA LEU A 669 12.39 -23.02 -8.28
C LEU A 669 12.65 -21.57 -8.68
N LEU A 670 13.39 -20.81 -7.87
CA LEU A 670 13.84 -19.46 -8.24
C LEU A 670 14.63 -19.47 -9.55
N HIS A 671 15.51 -20.45 -9.74
CA HIS A 671 16.26 -20.62 -10.97
C HIS A 671 15.33 -21.00 -12.14
N GLN A 672 14.44 -21.97 -11.97
CA GLN A 672 13.50 -22.43 -13.01
C GLN A 672 12.64 -21.27 -13.55
N TYR A 673 12.14 -20.40 -12.67
CA TYR A 673 11.22 -19.32 -13.05
C TYR A 673 11.91 -17.97 -13.34
N ARG A 674 13.25 -17.96 -13.47
CA ARG A 674 14.07 -16.74 -13.69
C ARG A 674 13.71 -15.93 -14.94
N HIS A 675 13.05 -16.55 -15.92
CA HIS A 675 12.60 -15.92 -17.17
C HIS A 675 11.11 -15.57 -17.20
N THR A 676 10.40 -15.76 -16.08
CA THR A 676 8.94 -15.58 -16.03
C THR A 676 8.55 -14.62 -14.92
N ILE A 677 9.05 -14.82 -13.70
CA ILE A 677 8.57 -14.08 -12.53
C ILE A 677 9.34 -12.75 -12.36
N LYS A 678 8.61 -11.63 -12.39
CA LYS A 678 9.18 -10.28 -12.26
C LYS A 678 9.51 -9.89 -10.83
N SER A 679 8.74 -10.39 -9.86
CA SER A 679 8.98 -10.15 -8.43
C SER A 679 8.45 -11.33 -7.64
N THR A 680 9.12 -11.71 -6.55
CA THR A 680 8.61 -12.77 -5.66
C THR A 680 9.05 -12.56 -4.23
N SER A 681 8.23 -13.05 -3.30
CA SER A 681 8.47 -13.05 -1.87
C SER A 681 8.09 -14.41 -1.32
N LEU A 682 8.93 -14.95 -0.45
CA LEU A 682 8.74 -16.25 0.15
C LEU A 682 8.73 -16.09 1.67
N LEU A 683 7.89 -16.84 2.35
CA LEU A 683 7.83 -16.83 3.81
C LEU A 683 7.67 -18.27 4.33
N PRO A 684 8.46 -18.69 5.34
CA PRO A 684 8.21 -19.97 6.00
C PRO A 684 6.76 -20.05 6.49
N TYR A 685 6.07 -21.14 6.19
CA TYR A 685 4.72 -21.36 6.68
C TYR A 685 4.77 -21.56 8.20
N TYR A 686 4.22 -20.62 8.96
CA TYR A 686 4.13 -20.73 10.41
C TYR A 686 2.73 -21.19 10.82
N GLY A 687 2.61 -22.49 11.12
CA GLY A 687 1.40 -23.10 11.68
C GLY A 687 1.36 -23.10 13.22
N GLY A 688 2.26 -22.38 13.90
CA GLY A 688 2.42 -22.42 15.35
C GLY A 688 1.22 -21.87 16.14
N SER A 689 1.04 -22.37 17.37
CA SER A 689 -0.08 -22.01 18.25
C SER A 689 0.14 -20.66 18.94
N LEU A 690 -0.13 -19.56 18.25
CA LEU A 690 -0.44 -18.32 18.95
C LEU A 690 -1.69 -18.57 19.81
N LYS A 691 -1.64 -18.18 21.09
CA LYS A 691 -2.77 -18.40 22.02
C LYS A 691 -4.06 -17.75 21.53
N GLN A 692 -3.97 -16.57 20.93
CA GLN A 692 -5.06 -15.90 20.22
C GLN A 692 -4.63 -15.69 18.76
N ALA A 693 -4.54 -16.79 18.01
CA ALA A 693 -4.17 -16.73 16.60
C ALA A 693 -5.19 -15.91 15.81
N PRO A 694 -4.74 -15.01 14.92
CA PRO A 694 -5.64 -14.20 14.10
C PRO A 694 -6.44 -15.06 13.09
N LYS A 695 -5.89 -16.20 12.65
CA LYS A 695 -6.57 -17.22 11.85
C LYS A 695 -6.32 -18.57 12.52
N GLU A 696 -7.38 -19.25 12.94
CA GLU A 696 -7.33 -20.56 13.60
C GLU A 696 -8.11 -21.57 12.76
N PRO A 697 -7.45 -22.60 12.19
CA PRO A 697 -8.15 -23.66 11.46
C PRO A 697 -9.05 -24.45 12.40
N ILE A 698 -10.29 -24.70 11.98
CA ILE A 698 -11.26 -25.52 12.72
C ILE A 698 -11.86 -26.58 11.80
N ASP A 699 -12.51 -27.59 12.39
CA ASP A 699 -13.28 -28.55 11.60
C ASP A 699 -14.67 -28.01 11.21
N LYS A 700 -15.30 -28.66 10.23
CA LYS A 700 -16.63 -28.30 9.72
C LYS A 700 -17.71 -28.35 10.80
N LYS A 701 -17.57 -29.25 11.80
CA LYS A 701 -18.55 -29.41 12.88
C LYS A 701 -18.49 -28.18 13.80
N THR A 702 -17.31 -27.81 14.23
CA THR A 702 -17.01 -26.63 15.05
C THR A 702 -17.46 -25.35 14.35
N TYR A 703 -17.20 -25.23 13.04
CA TYR A 703 -17.70 -24.11 12.24
C TYR A 703 -19.23 -24.00 12.32
N LYS A 704 -19.95 -25.11 12.08
CA LYS A 704 -21.42 -25.12 12.14
C LYS A 704 -21.94 -24.76 13.52
N GLU A 705 -21.32 -25.30 14.57
CA GLU A 705 -21.69 -25.01 15.96
C GLU A 705 -21.47 -23.53 16.30
N ARG A 706 -20.32 -22.96 15.91
CA ARG A 706 -20.00 -21.54 16.14
C ARG A 706 -20.88 -20.60 15.32
N ALA A 707 -21.11 -20.90 14.05
CA ALA A 707 -21.96 -20.10 13.17
C ALA A 707 -23.44 -20.12 13.63
N ALA A 708 -23.93 -21.24 14.18
CA ALA A 708 -25.29 -21.33 14.69
C ALA A 708 -25.54 -20.49 15.96
N LEU A 709 -24.48 -20.05 16.65
CA LEU A 709 -24.61 -19.10 17.77
C LEU A 709 -24.87 -17.67 17.29
N ILE A 710 -24.59 -17.38 16.01
CA ILE A 710 -24.79 -16.05 15.43
C ILE A 710 -26.19 -16.00 14.81
N THR A 711 -27.13 -15.31 15.47
CA THR A 711 -28.56 -15.37 15.13
C THR A 711 -29.09 -14.13 14.41
N ASP A 712 -28.36 -13.02 14.48
CA ASP A 712 -28.82 -11.72 14.00
C ASP A 712 -27.78 -11.04 13.10
N ASP A 713 -28.24 -10.14 12.24
CA ASP A 713 -27.37 -9.34 11.37
C ASP A 713 -26.80 -8.14 12.15
N VAL A 714 -25.47 -8.10 12.27
CA VAL A 714 -24.77 -7.03 13.00
C VAL A 714 -24.95 -5.65 12.37
N GLU A 715 -25.15 -5.54 11.05
CA GLU A 715 -25.45 -4.28 10.38
C GLU A 715 -26.79 -3.72 10.87
N GLU A 716 -27.82 -4.56 10.91
CA GLU A 716 -29.15 -4.16 11.37
C GLU A 716 -29.20 -3.87 12.87
N VAL A 717 -28.55 -4.71 13.69
CA VAL A 717 -28.51 -4.53 15.14
C VAL A 717 -27.77 -3.25 15.49
N PHE A 718 -26.60 -3.01 14.87
CA PHE A 718 -25.85 -1.77 15.09
C PHE A 718 -26.62 -0.54 14.61
N ALA A 719 -27.30 -0.60 13.46
CA ALA A 719 -28.12 0.51 12.97
C ALA A 719 -29.24 0.87 13.95
N LYS A 720 -29.97 -0.12 14.48
CA LYS A 720 -31.03 0.09 15.49
C LYS A 720 -30.48 0.67 16.79
N GLN A 721 -29.39 0.11 17.30
CA GLN A 721 -28.74 0.61 18.53
C GLN A 721 -28.26 2.05 18.39
N ASN A 722 -27.82 2.44 17.20
CA ASN A 722 -27.27 3.77 16.94
C ASN A 722 -28.35 4.81 16.55
N ASP A 723 -29.52 4.39 16.06
CA ASP A 723 -30.69 5.26 15.85
C ASP A 723 -31.44 5.56 17.18
N ASP A 724 -31.48 4.59 18.10
CA ASP A 724 -32.21 4.71 19.38
C ASP A 724 -31.39 5.37 20.51
N GLN A 725 -30.07 5.46 20.41
CA GLN A 725 -29.22 6.10 21.43
C GLN A 725 -28.48 7.33 20.89
N LYS A 726 -29.02 8.52 21.20
CA LYS A 726 -28.22 9.74 21.23
C LYS A 726 -27.10 9.57 22.26
N GLY A 727 -25.89 9.22 21.80
CA GLY A 727 -24.68 9.12 22.63
C GLY A 727 -24.07 7.72 22.78
N LEU A 728 -24.48 6.71 22.00
CA LEU A 728 -23.69 5.47 21.87
C LEU A 728 -22.50 5.68 20.96
N GLU A 729 -21.50 6.32 21.50
CA GLU A 729 -20.28 6.56 20.77
C GLU A 729 -19.39 5.34 20.65
N ILE A 730 -18.64 5.34 19.55
CA ILE A 730 -17.28 4.81 19.54
C ILE A 730 -16.52 5.63 20.59
N VAL A 731 -16.30 5.10 21.79
CA VAL A 731 -15.51 5.81 22.80
C VAL A 731 -14.07 5.88 22.28
N GLY A 732 -13.77 7.06 21.73
CA GLY A 732 -12.72 7.32 20.75
C GLY A 732 -13.10 8.44 19.75
N GLN A 733 -14.39 8.81 19.68
CA GLN A 733 -14.92 9.90 18.86
C GLN A 733 -15.61 11.04 19.66
N THR A 734 -15.81 10.93 20.98
CA THR A 734 -16.36 12.02 21.86
C THR A 734 -15.60 13.34 21.77
N ASP A 735 -14.34 13.34 21.34
CA ASP A 735 -13.56 14.56 21.19
C ASP A 735 -14.00 15.39 19.96
N CYS A 736 -15.07 15.03 19.24
CA CYS A 736 -15.46 15.53 17.91
C CYS A 736 -15.91 16.99 17.74
N GLU A 737 -15.59 17.93 18.65
CA GLU A 737 -15.68 19.37 18.36
C GLU A 737 -14.59 19.89 17.38
N GLY A 738 -13.89 19.03 16.64
CA GLY A 738 -12.76 19.47 15.79
C GLY A 738 -12.18 18.47 14.78
N GLY A 739 -12.90 17.40 14.43
CA GLY A 739 -12.54 16.56 13.27
C GLY A 739 -11.25 15.72 13.36
N ALA A 740 -11.08 14.90 14.43
CA ALA A 740 -10.12 13.81 14.45
C ALA A 740 -10.82 12.53 14.82
N CYS A 741 -10.53 11.46 14.09
CA CYS A 741 -11.05 10.13 14.33
C CYS A 741 -9.88 9.14 14.29
N PRO A 742 -9.48 8.50 15.38
CA PRO A 742 -8.41 7.50 15.35
C PRO A 742 -8.88 6.21 14.66
N ILE A 743 -8.29 5.86 13.52
CA ILE A 743 -8.47 4.55 12.86
C ILE A 743 -7.46 3.57 13.48
N LYS A 744 -7.92 2.46 14.06
CA LYS A 744 -7.09 1.43 14.69
C LYS A 744 -6.89 0.17 13.86
#